data_AF-A0A9R1D537-F1
#
_entry.id   AF-A0A9R1D537-F1
#
_cell.length_a   1.000
_cell.length_b   1.000
_cell.length_c   1.000
_cell.angle_alpha   90.00
_cell.angle_beta   90.00
_cell.angle_gamma   90.00
#
_symmetry.space_group_name_H-M   'P 1'
#
loop_
_entity.id
_entity.type
_entity.pdbx_description
1 polymer ?
#
loop_
_entity_poly.entity_id
_entity_poly.type
_entity_poly.pdbx_seq_one_letter_code
_entity_poly.pdbx_strand_id
1 'polypeptide(L)'
;MSRPLRRGTHESWWSAEMGWFNAVAKTIPTFRVLDEEGHMVKDGHGSQATKEEMLSMYRTMTLIPIVDNVLYQSQRQGRISFYMQCAGEEAAIVGSAAAMLANDEIFGQYRESAALLHRGFKLDALMAQCFGNVDDKGTKGRMMPVHYSSPEHGFHTITSPLATQMPQAAGAAYMLKLDEDRQGDCVICYFGDGAASEGDFHAALGMNSPNSSLTTNTKTFRFAISTPIIDQYAGDGIASRGPAYGLDTIRVDGNDALAVHAAVCEARKRAVEGKKGVLVEAMTYRVGHHSTSDDSSMYRPIEEVKEWSVVDNPIHRLRSYLVSRKWWSEEEEKELLKKNKAEVMKAFSRAEKLPKPKLGEMFNDVWGVSPGEEVPAVIIEQRAELGRLLKKYSEVWSPWKKELKKFAEQGEDVMDSDIDNVTTSWEMYSALSDTLKEYLFRDYIESQAEIQIGKNPSGDLKSGGLNEPKFHVNGTPFIGNWGRPQRDGPALRAITVMIYANFLLDRGFPSDISYVKQWIYEPRQLKAPGKVLKNDLEEVAHGWSKGGFDLWEEVDGHHLFTLLVSRKALYHGSIFARRLKDIGAADHYLAQAHAITQKLSLFWDSKRGYWLSSLRGRDLELAQIKSEFDPTNIYPRREWLDCALPLSIIHAGSHTFQPSHNFSFPFSAIDPNVLSTMHLYIKSFDGLYGINDGKSWLDGWALGRYKEDVYDGKGHSQGNPWFICTFSLAHSLYLAYKEFREVGAIVIANQTLSFWEDVVSISSTPPKVGAGDVWIGGRDRRFREGMKCLKEVAGRFMEVGLKVAKENGGRMSEQIGRDDGQFKGARDLTWSYASLLDLIRVRSDLD
;
A
#
# COMPACT_ATOMS: atom_id res chain seq x y z
N MET A 1 -52.70 -11.22 47.42
CA MET A 1 -51.90 -10.98 46.21
C MET A 1 -50.51 -10.55 46.63
N SER A 2 -49.48 -11.31 46.29
CA SER A 2 -48.07 -10.98 46.55
C SER A 2 -47.68 -9.69 45.82
N ARG A 3 -46.85 -8.85 46.46
CA ARG A 3 -46.32 -7.60 45.89
C ARG A 3 -45.71 -7.83 44.48
N PRO A 4 -45.85 -6.90 43.53
CA PRO A 4 -45.24 -7.01 42.21
C PRO A 4 -43.72 -7.15 42.29
N LEU A 5 -43.14 -7.92 41.37
CA LEU A 5 -41.70 -8.09 41.20
C LEU A 5 -41.05 -6.76 40.78
N ARG A 6 -40.56 -5.98 41.75
CA ARG A 6 -39.83 -4.72 41.48
C ARG A 6 -38.35 -4.95 41.16
N ARG A 7 -38.02 -5.97 40.37
CA ARG A 7 -36.64 -6.21 39.91
C ARG A 7 -36.67 -6.66 38.46
N GLY A 8 -36.78 -5.70 37.53
CA GLY A 8 -36.57 -5.92 36.09
C GLY A 8 -37.80 -5.79 35.18
N THR A 9 -39.02 -5.68 35.71
CA THR A 9 -40.26 -5.52 34.91
C THR A 9 -41.12 -4.39 35.47
N HIS A 10 -41.76 -3.58 34.62
CA HIS A 10 -42.60 -2.47 35.05
C HIS A 10 -43.84 -2.94 35.84
N GLU A 11 -44.52 -4.01 35.37
CA GLU A 11 -45.66 -4.63 36.05
C GLU A 11 -45.66 -6.15 35.79
N SER A 12 -45.44 -6.96 36.82
CA SER A 12 -45.58 -8.42 36.74
C SER A 12 -46.07 -9.02 38.06
N TRP A 13 -46.75 -10.17 37.96
CA TRP A 13 -47.38 -10.90 39.07
C TRP A 13 -46.79 -12.31 39.17
N TRP A 14 -46.69 -12.82 40.40
CA TRP A 14 -46.33 -14.22 40.63
C TRP A 14 -47.49 -15.14 40.18
N SER A 15 -47.16 -16.19 39.43
CA SER A 15 -48.09 -17.28 39.08
C SER A 15 -47.64 -18.57 39.77
N ALA A 16 -48.60 -19.32 40.32
CA ALA A 16 -48.35 -20.67 40.83
C ALA A 16 -48.43 -21.74 39.72
N GLU A 17 -48.92 -21.37 38.53
CA GLU A 17 -49.04 -22.24 37.37
C GLU A 17 -47.85 -22.06 36.44
N MET A 18 -47.25 -23.18 35.98
CA MET A 18 -46.24 -23.18 34.93
C MET A 18 -46.94 -22.92 33.58
N GLY A 19 -46.92 -21.66 33.13
CA GLY A 19 -47.53 -21.22 31.87
C GLY A 19 -46.49 -20.79 30.85
N TRP A 20 -46.73 -21.13 29.58
CA TRP A 20 -45.96 -20.62 28.44
C TRP A 20 -46.72 -19.46 27.79
N PHE A 21 -46.01 -18.39 27.45
CA PHE A 21 -46.58 -17.23 26.78
C PHE A 21 -45.96 -17.07 25.38
N ASN A 22 -46.81 -17.00 24.37
CA ASN A 22 -46.43 -16.62 23.02
C ASN A 22 -47.17 -15.32 22.65
N ALA A 23 -46.45 -14.21 22.65
CA ALA A 23 -47.00 -12.87 22.39
C ALA A 23 -47.65 -12.75 21.00
N VAL A 24 -47.34 -13.66 20.07
CA VAL A 24 -47.76 -13.60 18.67
C VAL A 24 -48.73 -14.72 18.28
N ALA A 25 -49.33 -15.40 19.27
CA ALA A 25 -50.31 -16.46 19.02
C ALA A 25 -51.59 -15.98 18.29
N LYS A 26 -51.87 -14.66 18.30
CA LYS A 26 -52.89 -14.02 17.47
C LYS A 26 -52.18 -13.12 16.47
N THR A 27 -52.51 -13.27 15.18
CA THR A 27 -51.90 -12.48 14.10
C THR A 27 -52.35 -11.02 14.16
N ILE A 28 -51.43 -10.09 13.92
CA ILE A 28 -51.69 -8.66 13.81
C ILE A 28 -52.45 -8.40 12.50
N PRO A 29 -53.64 -7.77 12.55
CA PRO A 29 -54.43 -7.48 11.36
C PRO A 29 -53.77 -6.41 10.49
N THR A 30 -53.98 -6.50 9.18
CA THR A 30 -53.49 -5.54 8.19
C THR A 30 -54.52 -4.43 7.98
N PHE A 31 -54.18 -3.20 8.33
CA PHE A 31 -55.02 -2.01 8.13
C PHE A 31 -55.13 -1.64 6.64
N ARG A 32 -56.35 -1.35 6.19
CA ARG A 32 -56.70 -1.07 4.80
C ARG A 32 -57.81 -0.01 4.74
N VAL A 33 -57.78 0.84 3.72
CA VAL A 33 -58.75 1.92 3.42
C VAL A 33 -59.49 1.62 2.11
N LEU A 34 -58.78 1.14 1.09
CA LEU A 34 -59.28 0.75 -0.22
C LEU A 34 -59.19 -0.77 -0.43
N ASP A 35 -60.24 -1.40 -0.95
CA ASP A 35 -60.16 -2.79 -1.45
C ASP A 35 -59.35 -2.88 -2.76
N GLU A 36 -59.08 -4.10 -3.24
CA GLU A 36 -58.26 -4.36 -4.43
C GLU A 36 -58.80 -3.64 -5.69
N GLU A 37 -60.11 -3.40 -5.76
CA GLU A 37 -60.78 -2.69 -6.85
C GLU A 37 -60.74 -1.16 -6.72
N GLY A 38 -60.29 -0.63 -5.57
CA GLY A 38 -60.20 0.80 -5.30
C GLY A 38 -61.49 1.44 -4.75
N HIS A 39 -62.39 0.63 -4.18
CA HIS A 39 -63.52 1.13 -3.39
C HIS A 39 -63.14 1.25 -1.92
N MET A 40 -63.84 2.14 -1.20
CA MET A 40 -63.67 2.25 0.24
C MET A 40 -64.14 0.97 0.93
N VAL A 41 -63.31 0.43 1.83
CA VAL A 41 -63.70 -0.72 2.66
C VAL A 41 -64.92 -0.32 3.52
N LYS A 42 -65.95 -1.18 3.50
CA LYS A 42 -67.20 -0.94 4.22
C LYS A 42 -66.95 -0.82 5.73
N ASP A 43 -67.54 0.21 6.34
CA ASP A 43 -67.35 0.56 7.76
C ASP A 43 -65.87 0.81 8.14
N GLY A 44 -65.01 1.01 7.14
CA GLY A 44 -63.57 1.24 7.30
C GLY A 44 -63.23 2.68 7.67
N HIS A 45 -61.98 2.89 8.08
CA HIS A 45 -61.46 4.21 8.38
C HIS A 45 -61.39 5.05 7.09
N GLY A 46 -61.93 6.27 7.10
CA GLY A 46 -61.87 7.17 5.95
C GLY A 46 -60.44 7.62 5.63
N SER A 47 -60.23 8.11 4.40
CA SER A 47 -58.99 8.80 4.02
C SER A 47 -58.99 10.25 4.54
N GLN A 48 -57.88 10.67 5.16
CA GLN A 48 -57.64 12.07 5.52
C GLN A 48 -56.89 12.86 4.44
N ALA A 49 -56.35 12.19 3.42
CA ALA A 49 -55.66 12.86 2.32
C ALA A 49 -56.62 13.75 1.51
N THR A 50 -56.15 14.93 1.14
CA THR A 50 -56.82 15.88 0.24
C THR A 50 -56.77 15.38 -1.21
N LYS A 51 -57.62 15.95 -2.08
CA LYS A 51 -57.59 15.65 -3.52
C LYS A 51 -56.20 15.92 -4.10
N GLU A 52 -55.59 17.03 -3.73
CA GLU A 52 -54.30 17.49 -4.22
C GLU A 52 -53.17 16.53 -3.80
N GLU A 53 -53.18 16.06 -2.56
CA GLU A 53 -52.23 15.04 -2.07
C GLU A 53 -52.39 13.72 -2.82
N MET A 54 -53.63 13.25 -3.02
CA MET A 54 -53.87 12.02 -3.78
C MET A 54 -53.40 12.11 -5.23
N LEU A 55 -53.66 13.24 -5.89
CA LEU A 55 -53.17 13.48 -7.25
C LEU A 55 -51.63 13.60 -7.29
N SER A 56 -51.02 14.18 -6.27
CA SER A 56 -49.56 14.25 -6.14
C SER A 56 -48.95 12.85 -5.99
N MET A 57 -49.49 12.04 -5.08
CA MET A 57 -49.08 10.65 -4.90
C MET A 57 -49.21 9.86 -6.21
N TYR A 58 -50.37 9.94 -6.86
CA TYR A 58 -50.64 9.25 -8.11
C TYR A 58 -49.69 9.65 -9.24
N ARG A 59 -49.36 10.93 -9.38
CA ARG A 59 -48.38 11.42 -10.37
C ARG A 59 -46.98 10.86 -10.14
N THR A 60 -46.53 10.76 -8.88
CA THR A 60 -45.24 10.14 -8.57
C THR A 60 -45.27 8.63 -8.83
N MET A 61 -46.33 7.95 -8.39
CA MET A 61 -46.48 6.50 -8.56
C MET A 61 -46.51 6.09 -10.05
N THR A 62 -47.07 6.92 -10.93
CA THR A 62 -47.09 6.68 -12.39
C THR A 62 -45.79 7.07 -13.10
N LEU A 63 -45.00 7.99 -12.55
CA LEU A 63 -43.68 8.36 -13.08
C LEU A 63 -42.66 7.23 -12.89
N ILE A 64 -42.70 6.58 -11.73
CA ILE A 64 -41.70 5.61 -11.29
C ILE A 64 -41.52 4.41 -12.24
N PRO A 65 -42.58 3.73 -12.71
CA PRO A 65 -42.43 2.61 -13.65
C PRO A 65 -41.72 2.99 -14.95
N ILE A 66 -41.87 4.25 -15.39
CA ILE A 66 -41.20 4.77 -16.59
C ILE A 66 -39.71 4.96 -16.33
N VAL A 67 -39.35 5.55 -15.18
CA VAL A 67 -37.95 5.69 -14.74
C VAL A 67 -37.30 4.32 -14.60
N ASP A 68 -37.97 3.40 -13.90
CA ASP A 68 -37.49 2.06 -13.64
C ASP A 68 -37.25 1.26 -14.92
N ASN A 69 -38.18 1.30 -15.86
CA ASN A 69 -38.01 0.59 -17.12
C ASN A 69 -36.82 1.17 -17.93
N VAL A 70 -36.70 2.50 -18.01
CA VAL A 70 -35.60 3.13 -18.75
C VAL A 70 -34.24 2.77 -18.14
N LEU A 71 -34.07 2.87 -16.83
CA LEU A 71 -32.80 2.59 -16.17
C LEU A 71 -32.49 1.08 -16.09
N TYR A 72 -33.51 0.22 -15.91
CA TYR A 72 -33.33 -1.23 -15.98
C TYR A 72 -32.83 -1.65 -17.38
N GLN A 73 -33.46 -1.17 -18.45
CA GLN A 73 -33.02 -1.46 -19.82
C GLN A 73 -31.65 -0.85 -20.14
N SER A 74 -31.35 0.34 -19.60
CA SER A 74 -30.03 0.97 -19.69
C SER A 74 -28.95 0.06 -19.12
N GLN A 75 -29.21 -0.54 -17.95
CA GLN A 75 -28.29 -1.49 -17.32
C GLN A 75 -28.13 -2.76 -18.18
N ARG A 76 -29.21 -3.31 -18.74
CA ARG A 76 -29.14 -4.49 -19.64
C ARG A 76 -28.30 -4.23 -20.89
N GLN A 77 -28.18 -2.97 -21.31
CA GLN A 77 -27.31 -2.55 -22.41
C GLN A 77 -25.87 -2.19 -21.97
N GLY A 78 -25.54 -2.32 -20.68
CA GLY A 78 -24.23 -2.00 -20.13
C GLY A 78 -23.92 -0.50 -20.03
N ARG A 79 -24.93 0.37 -20.12
CA ARG A 79 -24.75 1.83 -20.06
C ARG A 79 -24.57 2.34 -18.62
N ILE A 80 -25.22 1.67 -17.66
CA ILE A 80 -24.98 1.81 -16.22
C ILE A 80 -24.63 0.45 -15.63
N SER A 81 -23.94 0.41 -14.49
CA SER A 81 -23.42 -0.84 -13.92
C SER A 81 -24.46 -1.67 -13.18
N PHE A 82 -25.44 -1.01 -12.54
CA PHE A 82 -26.39 -1.64 -11.63
C PHE A 82 -27.72 -0.87 -11.64
N TYR A 83 -28.83 -1.55 -11.34
CA TYR A 83 -30.12 -0.90 -11.07
C TYR A 83 -31.04 -1.79 -10.23
N MET A 84 -31.98 -1.16 -9.52
CA MET A 84 -33.03 -1.80 -8.74
C MET A 84 -34.35 -1.07 -8.95
N GLN A 85 -35.40 -1.84 -9.21
CA GLN A 85 -36.76 -1.31 -9.40
C GLN A 85 -37.49 -1.23 -8.07
N CYS A 86 -38.48 -0.35 -7.97
CA CYS A 86 -39.44 -0.29 -6.87
C CYS A 86 -40.84 -0.77 -7.29
N ALA A 87 -40.93 -1.53 -8.38
CA ALA A 87 -42.17 -2.09 -8.89
C ALA A 87 -42.90 -2.95 -7.83
N GLY A 88 -44.14 -2.58 -7.53
CA GLY A 88 -44.99 -3.18 -6.49
C GLY A 88 -44.96 -2.41 -5.17
N GLU A 89 -43.97 -1.55 -4.94
CA GLU A 89 -43.75 -0.85 -3.67
C GLU A 89 -44.18 0.62 -3.70
N GLU A 90 -44.76 1.08 -4.82
CA GLU A 90 -44.97 2.49 -5.10
C GLU A 90 -45.89 3.15 -4.07
N ALA A 91 -46.99 2.48 -3.69
CA ALA A 91 -47.92 2.99 -2.68
C ALA A 91 -47.28 3.05 -1.28
N ALA A 92 -46.53 2.02 -0.89
CA ALA A 92 -45.86 1.95 0.39
C ALA A 92 -44.83 3.07 0.57
N ILE A 93 -44.13 3.46 -0.50
CA ILE A 93 -43.08 4.49 -0.45
C ILE A 93 -43.68 5.89 -0.65
N VAL A 94 -44.55 6.08 -1.64
CA VAL A 94 -45.11 7.40 -1.96
C VAL A 94 -46.15 7.81 -0.92
N GLY A 95 -46.99 6.88 -0.47
CA GLY A 95 -47.98 7.12 0.57
C GLY A 95 -47.33 7.55 1.89
N SER A 96 -46.24 6.90 2.27
CA SER A 96 -45.50 7.29 3.47
C SER A 96 -44.75 8.61 3.29
N ALA A 97 -44.12 8.86 2.13
CA ALA A 97 -43.42 10.11 1.87
C ALA A 97 -44.36 11.32 1.85
N ALA A 98 -45.57 11.17 1.33
CA ALA A 98 -46.61 12.20 1.32
C ALA A 98 -47.11 12.58 2.72
N ALA A 99 -47.04 11.63 3.68
CA ALA A 99 -47.42 11.86 5.07
C ALA A 99 -46.35 12.58 5.91
N MET A 100 -45.13 12.73 5.39
CA MET A 100 -44.01 13.43 6.06
C MET A 100 -43.97 14.90 5.65
N LEU A 101 -43.50 15.77 6.56
CA LEU A 101 -43.25 17.17 6.28
C LEU A 101 -41.90 17.38 5.58
N ALA A 102 -41.68 18.57 5.03
CA ALA A 102 -40.47 18.93 4.29
C ALA A 102 -39.18 18.83 5.13
N ASN A 103 -39.26 19.20 6.42
CA ASN A 103 -38.11 19.18 7.35
C ASN A 103 -37.88 17.83 8.04
N ASP A 104 -38.76 16.85 7.81
CA ASP A 104 -38.56 15.50 8.36
C ASP A 104 -37.42 14.79 7.62
N GLU A 105 -36.60 14.03 8.34
CA GLU A 105 -35.46 13.32 7.75
C GLU A 105 -35.86 11.92 7.25
N ILE A 106 -35.27 11.47 6.15
CA ILE A 106 -35.47 10.17 5.53
C ILE A 106 -34.15 9.40 5.53
N PHE A 107 -34.16 8.22 6.15
CA PHE A 107 -33.13 7.21 6.00
C PHE A 107 -33.68 6.06 5.16
N GLY A 108 -33.13 5.88 3.96
CA GLY A 108 -33.52 4.80 3.06
C GLY A 108 -32.60 3.58 3.15
N GLN A 109 -33.00 2.49 2.48
CA GLN A 109 -32.17 1.31 2.29
C GLN A 109 -31.59 1.27 0.88
N TYR A 110 -32.44 1.31 -0.17
CA TYR A 110 -32.04 1.43 -1.58
C TYR A 110 -33.23 1.32 -2.57
N ARG A 111 -34.49 1.26 -2.12
CA ARG A 111 -35.68 1.23 -3.00
C ARG A 111 -36.56 2.46 -2.86
N GLU A 112 -36.04 3.51 -2.21
CA GLU A 112 -36.83 4.68 -1.81
C GLU A 112 -36.73 5.85 -2.80
N SER A 113 -36.35 5.59 -4.05
CA SER A 113 -36.26 6.63 -5.11
C SER A 113 -37.58 7.37 -5.31
N ALA A 114 -38.71 6.67 -5.14
CA ALA A 114 -40.05 7.25 -5.24
C ALA A 114 -40.33 8.30 -4.15
N ALA A 115 -39.83 8.10 -2.92
CA ALA A 115 -39.96 9.10 -1.86
C ALA A 115 -39.18 10.38 -2.21
N LEU A 116 -37.98 10.20 -2.76
CA LEU A 116 -37.11 11.29 -3.15
C LEU A 116 -37.70 12.09 -4.34
N LEU A 117 -38.24 11.41 -5.36
CA LEU A 117 -38.97 12.06 -6.46
C LEU A 117 -40.23 12.77 -5.98
N HIS A 118 -40.96 12.20 -5.02
CA HIS A 118 -42.15 12.84 -4.43
C HIS A 118 -41.79 14.17 -3.75
N ARG A 119 -40.63 14.22 -3.06
CA ARG A 119 -40.10 15.45 -2.46
C ARG A 119 -39.57 16.48 -3.46
N GLY A 120 -39.60 16.20 -4.76
CA GLY A 120 -39.24 17.16 -5.81
C GLY A 120 -37.82 17.03 -6.36
N PHE A 121 -37.10 15.96 -5.98
CA PHE A 121 -35.79 15.65 -6.55
C PHE A 121 -35.88 15.49 -8.06
N LYS A 122 -34.92 16.09 -8.77
CA LYS A 122 -35.00 16.20 -10.23
C LYS A 122 -34.60 14.90 -10.91
N LEU A 123 -35.30 14.55 -12.00
CA LEU A 123 -34.94 13.43 -12.87
C LEU A 123 -33.48 13.53 -13.35
N ASP A 124 -33.01 14.74 -13.67
CA ASP A 124 -31.62 14.95 -14.08
C ASP A 124 -30.63 14.52 -13.00
N ALA A 125 -30.90 14.81 -11.72
CA ALA A 125 -30.05 14.43 -10.60
C ALA A 125 -30.11 12.92 -10.31
N LEU A 126 -31.30 12.31 -10.42
CA LEU A 126 -31.49 10.86 -10.30
C LEU A 126 -30.69 10.12 -11.38
N MET A 127 -30.80 10.57 -12.64
CA MET A 127 -30.04 9.99 -13.75
C MET A 127 -28.55 10.24 -13.58
N ALA A 128 -28.14 11.43 -13.12
CA ALA A 128 -26.73 11.76 -12.89
C ALA A 128 -26.05 10.81 -11.90
N GLN A 129 -26.73 10.45 -10.79
CA GLN A 129 -26.22 9.49 -9.82
C GLN A 129 -26.08 8.09 -10.44
N CYS A 130 -27.09 7.61 -11.17
CA CYS A 130 -27.03 6.30 -11.83
C CYS A 130 -25.92 6.21 -12.89
N PHE A 131 -25.67 7.30 -13.61
CA PHE A 131 -24.59 7.39 -14.59
C PHE A 131 -23.25 7.76 -13.94
N GLY A 132 -23.20 8.18 -12.67
CA GLY A 132 -22.01 8.70 -12.00
C GLY A 132 -21.34 9.82 -12.82
N ASN A 133 -22.11 10.78 -13.34
CA ASN A 133 -21.62 11.86 -14.19
C ASN A 133 -21.38 13.16 -13.38
N VAL A 134 -20.84 14.21 -14.02
CA VAL A 134 -20.49 15.50 -13.38
C VAL A 134 -21.63 16.17 -12.60
N ASP A 135 -22.90 15.86 -12.90
CA ASP A 135 -24.04 16.46 -12.22
C ASP A 135 -24.48 15.70 -10.97
N ASP A 136 -23.84 14.57 -10.66
CA ASP A 136 -24.03 13.89 -9.38
C ASP A 136 -23.35 14.67 -8.25
N LYS A 137 -24.01 15.72 -7.79
CA LYS A 137 -23.52 16.57 -6.71
C LYS A 137 -23.52 15.87 -5.35
N GLY A 138 -24.37 14.86 -5.18
CA GLY A 138 -24.57 14.19 -3.90
C GLY A 138 -23.49 13.15 -3.61
N THR A 139 -23.15 12.32 -4.61
CA THR A 139 -22.14 11.24 -4.42
C THR A 139 -20.90 11.40 -5.28
N LYS A 140 -20.87 12.39 -6.19
CA LYS A 140 -19.72 12.69 -7.05
C LYS A 140 -19.24 11.48 -7.84
N GLY A 141 -20.16 10.61 -8.26
CA GLY A 141 -19.88 9.38 -8.99
C GLY A 141 -19.12 8.30 -8.20
N ARG A 142 -19.01 8.43 -6.87
CA ARG A 142 -18.26 7.50 -6.01
C ARG A 142 -19.09 6.28 -5.59
N MET A 143 -20.41 6.43 -5.52
CA MET A 143 -21.32 5.38 -5.07
C MET A 143 -21.88 4.56 -6.24
N MET A 144 -22.23 3.31 -5.96
CA MET A 144 -22.95 2.46 -6.91
C MET A 144 -24.28 3.11 -7.34
N PRO A 145 -24.77 2.89 -8.57
CA PRO A 145 -26.10 3.36 -8.97
C PRO A 145 -27.19 2.99 -7.96
N VAL A 146 -28.21 3.85 -7.84
CA VAL A 146 -29.33 3.75 -6.88
C VAL A 146 -28.97 4.17 -5.45
N HIS A 147 -27.71 4.52 -5.17
CA HIS A 147 -27.32 5.11 -3.90
C HIS A 147 -27.51 6.63 -3.87
N TYR A 148 -28.76 7.07 -3.85
CA TYR A 148 -29.09 8.48 -3.90
C TYR A 148 -28.71 9.23 -2.61
N SER A 149 -28.47 10.53 -2.75
CA SER A 149 -28.12 11.44 -1.66
C SER A 149 -28.75 12.81 -1.93
N SER A 150 -29.49 13.36 -0.97
CA SER A 150 -29.99 14.73 -1.10
C SER A 150 -30.28 15.38 0.26
N PRO A 151 -29.28 16.05 0.87
CA PRO A 151 -29.49 16.81 2.10
C PRO A 151 -30.56 17.90 1.97
N GLU A 152 -30.69 18.54 0.80
CA GLU A 152 -31.72 19.56 0.52
C GLU A 152 -33.16 19.04 0.69
N HIS A 153 -33.37 17.73 0.47
CA HIS A 153 -34.67 17.09 0.59
C HIS A 153 -34.80 16.26 1.88
N GLY A 154 -33.90 16.46 2.85
CA GLY A 154 -33.83 15.67 4.09
C GLY A 154 -33.63 14.17 3.83
N PHE A 155 -32.91 13.81 2.76
CA PHE A 155 -32.70 12.41 2.36
C PHE A 155 -31.23 12.03 2.54
N HIS A 156 -30.96 11.22 3.56
CA HIS A 156 -29.62 10.76 3.88
C HIS A 156 -29.09 9.80 2.81
N THR A 157 -27.78 9.87 2.57
CA THR A 157 -27.11 9.06 1.55
C THR A 157 -27.31 7.56 1.82
N ILE A 158 -27.76 6.85 0.80
CA ILE A 158 -27.87 5.40 0.83
C ILE A 158 -26.49 4.74 0.90
N THR A 159 -26.38 3.65 1.68
CA THR A 159 -25.20 2.79 1.73
C THR A 159 -25.59 1.32 1.55
N SER A 160 -24.68 0.49 1.00
CA SER A 160 -24.96 -0.93 0.74
C SER A 160 -25.23 -1.77 2.00
N PRO A 161 -24.47 -1.60 3.11
CA PRO A 161 -24.65 -2.45 4.29
C PRO A 161 -26.06 -2.34 4.88
N LEU A 162 -26.79 -3.45 4.89
CA LEU A 162 -28.17 -3.50 5.36
C LEU A 162 -28.25 -3.09 6.84
N ALA A 163 -29.37 -2.49 7.22
CA ALA A 163 -29.73 -2.10 8.58
C ALA A 163 -28.86 -1.02 9.26
N THR A 164 -27.67 -0.70 8.75
CA THR A 164 -26.77 0.30 9.36
C THR A 164 -27.40 1.68 9.52
N GLN A 165 -28.34 2.04 8.64
CA GLN A 165 -29.08 3.29 8.70
C GLN A 165 -30.07 3.35 9.87
N MET A 166 -30.49 2.20 10.43
CA MET A 166 -31.51 2.17 11.48
C MET A 166 -31.05 2.77 12.81
N PRO A 167 -29.89 2.37 13.40
CA PRO A 167 -29.39 3.02 14.61
C PRO A 167 -28.96 4.48 14.35
N GLN A 168 -28.52 4.81 13.12
CA GLN A 168 -28.24 6.19 12.72
C GLN A 168 -29.50 7.05 12.73
N ALA A 169 -30.60 6.54 12.17
CA ALA A 169 -31.91 7.20 12.20
C ALA A 169 -32.42 7.40 13.64
N ALA A 170 -32.20 6.43 14.53
CA ALA A 170 -32.53 6.57 15.95
C ALA A 170 -31.72 7.69 16.62
N GLY A 171 -30.42 7.80 16.29
CA GLY A 171 -29.57 8.90 16.74
C GLY A 171 -30.02 10.26 16.20
N ALA A 172 -30.36 10.35 14.91
CA ALA A 172 -30.90 11.58 14.32
C ALA A 172 -32.22 12.00 14.97
N ALA A 173 -33.14 11.06 15.20
CA ALA A 173 -34.40 11.33 15.88
C ALA A 173 -34.21 11.77 17.35
N TYR A 174 -33.20 11.23 18.02
CA TYR A 174 -32.81 11.68 19.35
C TYR A 174 -32.29 13.13 19.31
N MET A 175 -31.52 13.50 18.30
CA MET A 175 -31.07 14.88 18.10
C MET A 175 -32.23 15.84 17.81
N LEU A 176 -33.18 15.49 16.92
CA LEU A 176 -34.37 16.33 16.66
C LEU A 176 -35.19 16.60 17.92
N LYS A 177 -35.26 15.63 18.82
CA LYS A 177 -35.92 15.80 20.11
C LYS A 177 -35.18 16.78 21.03
N LEU A 178 -33.85 16.77 21.01
CA LEU A 178 -33.03 17.65 21.86
C LEU A 178 -32.94 19.07 21.32
N ASP A 179 -33.02 19.23 20.00
CA ASP A 179 -33.02 20.51 19.31
C ASP A 179 -34.38 21.21 19.47
N GLU A 180 -34.41 22.30 20.25
CA GLU A 180 -35.63 23.06 20.54
C GLU A 180 -36.34 23.58 19.27
N ASP A 181 -35.57 23.93 18.24
CA ASP A 181 -36.10 24.47 16.98
C ASP A 181 -36.65 23.38 16.06
N ARG A 182 -36.32 22.11 16.33
CA ARG A 182 -36.70 20.96 15.49
C ARG A 182 -37.53 19.89 16.21
N GLN A 183 -38.05 20.17 17.41
CA GLN A 183 -38.87 19.20 18.15
C GLN A 183 -40.16 18.79 17.43
N GLY A 184 -40.62 19.58 16.46
CA GLY A 184 -41.78 19.26 15.60
C GLY A 184 -41.47 18.37 14.40
N ASP A 185 -40.18 18.10 14.14
CA ASP A 185 -39.71 17.25 13.05
C ASP A 185 -39.60 15.79 13.50
N CYS A 186 -39.64 14.89 12.53
CA CYS A 186 -39.57 13.45 12.72
C CYS A 186 -38.55 12.83 11.77
N VAL A 187 -38.08 11.63 12.10
CA VAL A 187 -37.30 10.81 11.17
C VAL A 187 -38.19 9.67 10.68
N ILE A 188 -38.12 9.32 9.40
CA ILE A 188 -38.63 8.06 8.87
C ILE A 188 -37.47 7.19 8.39
N CYS A 189 -37.42 5.95 8.86
CA CYS A 189 -36.41 4.97 8.47
C CYS A 189 -37.06 3.80 7.72
N TYR A 190 -36.65 3.61 6.46
CA TYR A 190 -37.11 2.51 5.61
C TYR A 190 -36.18 1.31 5.67
N PHE A 191 -36.76 0.12 5.68
CA PHE A 191 -36.01 -1.14 5.57
C PHE A 191 -36.90 -2.32 5.17
N GLY A 192 -36.28 -3.33 4.57
CA GLY A 192 -36.91 -4.60 4.22
C GLY A 192 -37.01 -5.57 5.40
N ASP A 193 -37.92 -6.54 5.27
CA ASP A 193 -38.03 -7.73 6.14
C ASP A 193 -36.70 -8.50 6.29
N GLY A 194 -35.93 -8.57 5.22
CA GLY A 194 -34.57 -9.11 5.22
C GLY A 194 -33.65 -8.41 6.23
N ALA A 195 -33.55 -7.08 6.10
CA ALA A 195 -32.70 -6.24 6.93
C ALA A 195 -33.11 -6.22 8.41
N ALA A 196 -34.39 -6.47 8.72
CA ALA A 196 -34.86 -6.59 10.09
C ALA A 196 -34.30 -7.83 10.84
N SER A 197 -33.53 -8.69 10.17
CA SER A 197 -32.83 -9.83 10.80
C SER A 197 -31.39 -9.51 11.20
N GLU A 198 -30.86 -8.35 10.81
CA GLU A 198 -29.55 -7.87 11.25
C GLU A 198 -29.56 -7.43 12.72
N GLY A 199 -28.40 -7.47 13.37
CA GLY A 199 -28.25 -7.01 14.76
C GLY A 199 -28.58 -5.52 14.95
N ASP A 200 -28.33 -4.70 13.93
CA ASP A 200 -28.58 -3.25 13.97
C ASP A 200 -30.08 -2.91 14.08
N PHE A 201 -30.98 -3.77 13.58
CA PHE A 201 -32.41 -3.62 13.80
C PHE A 201 -32.75 -3.72 15.29
N HIS A 202 -32.20 -4.73 15.98
CA HIS A 202 -32.39 -4.91 17.42
C HIS A 202 -31.86 -3.70 18.21
N ALA A 203 -30.67 -3.21 17.84
CA ALA A 203 -30.06 -2.04 18.47
C ALA A 203 -30.94 -0.78 18.27
N ALA A 204 -31.42 -0.54 17.04
CA ALA A 204 -32.26 0.59 16.72
C ALA A 204 -33.59 0.58 17.48
N LEU A 205 -34.28 -0.58 17.59
CA LEU A 205 -35.50 -0.70 18.37
C LEU A 205 -35.26 -0.45 19.87
N GLY A 206 -34.14 -0.96 20.40
CA GLY A 206 -33.71 -0.69 21.78
C GLY A 206 -33.45 0.79 22.04
N MET A 207 -32.79 1.49 21.10
CA MET A 207 -32.55 2.93 21.17
C MET A 207 -33.83 3.77 21.01
N ASN A 208 -34.78 3.30 20.21
CA ASN A 208 -36.07 3.97 20.00
C ASN A 208 -37.07 3.80 21.12
N SER A 209 -36.92 2.72 21.90
CA SER A 209 -37.85 2.37 22.97
C SER A 209 -37.99 3.48 24.01
N PRO A 210 -36.88 4.04 24.54
CA PRO A 210 -36.93 5.28 25.30
C PRO A 210 -36.76 6.48 24.37
N ASN A 211 -37.70 7.42 24.42
CA ASN A 211 -37.36 8.83 24.23
C ASN A 211 -36.90 9.26 22.81
N SER A 212 -37.46 8.75 21.71
CA SER A 212 -37.13 9.19 20.32
C SER A 212 -38.35 9.63 19.48
N SER A 213 -38.15 10.56 18.54
CA SER A 213 -39.15 10.96 17.52
C SER A 213 -38.93 10.22 16.19
N LEU A 214 -38.75 8.89 16.23
CA LEU A 214 -38.49 8.07 15.03
C LEU A 214 -39.72 7.26 14.63
N THR A 215 -40.15 7.41 13.38
CA THR A 215 -41.07 6.48 12.72
C THR A 215 -40.26 5.44 11.94
N THR A 216 -40.39 4.16 12.28
CA THR A 216 -39.78 3.05 11.52
C THR A 216 -40.82 2.49 10.55
N ASN A 217 -40.51 2.50 9.25
CA ASN A 217 -41.40 1.99 8.21
C ASN A 217 -40.75 0.78 7.54
N THR A 218 -41.15 -0.41 7.98
CA THR A 218 -40.75 -1.67 7.37
C THR A 218 -41.56 -1.91 6.12
N LYS A 219 -40.89 -2.23 5.02
CA LYS A 219 -41.54 -2.74 3.81
C LYS A 219 -41.31 -4.24 3.74
N THR A 220 -42.36 -5.04 3.90
CA THR A 220 -42.28 -6.51 3.86
C THR A 220 -42.54 -6.97 2.43
N PHE A 221 -41.53 -7.56 1.79
CA PHE A 221 -41.53 -7.93 0.37
C PHE A 221 -41.68 -9.44 0.10
N ARG A 222 -41.87 -10.23 1.18
CA ARG A 222 -41.86 -11.69 1.23
C ARG A 222 -40.53 -12.37 0.91
N PHE A 223 -39.55 -11.65 0.36
CA PHE A 223 -38.27 -12.21 -0.09
C PHE A 223 -37.07 -11.26 0.15
N ALA A 224 -36.04 -11.78 0.80
CA ALA A 224 -34.70 -11.18 0.86
C ALA A 224 -33.79 -11.83 -0.20
N ILE A 225 -33.62 -11.16 -1.34
CA ILE A 225 -33.05 -11.75 -2.57
C ILE A 225 -33.87 -13.00 -2.97
N SER A 226 -33.40 -14.20 -2.64
CA SER A 226 -34.04 -15.49 -2.88
C SER A 226 -34.64 -16.13 -1.63
N THR A 227 -34.34 -15.61 -0.44
CA THR A 227 -34.78 -16.17 0.85
C THR A 227 -36.24 -15.78 1.14
N PRO A 228 -37.19 -16.72 1.17
CA PRO A 228 -38.58 -16.43 1.52
C PRO A 228 -38.74 -16.12 3.02
N ILE A 229 -39.80 -15.39 3.39
CA ILE A 229 -40.06 -15.02 4.80
C ILE A 229 -40.11 -16.20 5.78
N ILE A 230 -40.53 -17.39 5.32
CA ILE A 230 -40.59 -18.59 6.17
C ILE A 230 -39.21 -19.06 6.63
N ASP A 231 -38.17 -18.77 5.84
CA ASP A 231 -36.78 -19.04 6.19
C ASP A 231 -36.12 -17.82 6.88
N GLN A 232 -36.77 -16.65 6.83
CA GLN A 232 -36.27 -15.42 7.45
C GLN A 232 -36.67 -15.31 8.92
N TYR A 233 -37.90 -15.68 9.28
CA TYR A 233 -38.38 -15.65 10.66
C TYR A 233 -39.59 -16.55 10.91
N ALA A 234 -39.76 -16.97 12.17
CA ALA A 234 -40.89 -17.78 12.63
C ALA A 234 -41.99 -16.99 13.36
N GLY A 235 -41.78 -15.69 13.58
CA GLY A 235 -42.75 -14.79 14.21
C GLY A 235 -43.81 -14.28 13.24
N ASP A 236 -44.80 -13.55 13.76
CA ASP A 236 -45.82 -12.89 12.95
C ASP A 236 -45.27 -11.59 12.35
N GLY A 237 -44.45 -11.73 11.31
CA GLY A 237 -43.85 -10.60 10.59
C GLY A 237 -42.90 -9.75 11.45
N ILE A 238 -42.67 -8.52 11.00
CA ILE A 238 -41.85 -7.55 11.70
C ILE A 238 -42.66 -6.74 12.72
N ALA A 239 -43.95 -6.46 12.44
CA ALA A 239 -44.83 -5.73 13.35
C ALA A 239 -44.81 -6.36 14.76
N SER A 240 -44.88 -7.68 14.86
CA SER A 240 -44.93 -8.37 16.16
C SER A 240 -43.71 -8.17 17.06
N ARG A 241 -42.60 -7.67 16.52
CA ARG A 241 -41.37 -7.38 17.27
C ARG A 241 -41.44 -6.03 17.99
N GLY A 242 -42.14 -5.05 17.44
CA GLY A 242 -42.25 -3.69 18.00
C GLY A 242 -42.76 -3.66 19.46
N PRO A 243 -43.85 -4.36 19.81
CA PRO A 243 -44.39 -4.38 21.17
C PRO A 243 -43.41 -4.91 22.22
N ALA A 244 -42.47 -5.79 21.86
CA ALA A 244 -41.45 -6.30 22.79
C ALA A 244 -40.48 -5.20 23.24
N TYR A 245 -40.32 -4.14 22.45
CA TYR A 245 -39.58 -2.92 22.79
C TYR A 245 -40.51 -1.80 23.28
N GLY A 246 -41.78 -2.12 23.51
CA GLY A 246 -42.79 -1.17 23.92
C GLY A 246 -43.22 -0.20 22.82
N LEU A 247 -42.87 -0.39 21.55
CA LEU A 247 -43.25 0.56 20.48
C LEU A 247 -44.72 0.39 20.08
N ASP A 248 -45.38 1.52 19.80
CA ASP A 248 -46.68 1.48 19.12
C ASP A 248 -46.46 0.89 17.73
N THR A 249 -47.31 -0.06 17.33
CA THR A 249 -47.09 -0.86 16.13
C THR A 249 -48.37 -1.01 15.33
N ILE A 250 -48.29 -0.86 14.00
CA ILE A 250 -49.36 -1.14 13.06
C ILE A 250 -48.84 -1.92 11.85
N ARG A 251 -49.64 -2.86 11.34
CA ARG A 251 -49.46 -3.48 10.03
C ARG A 251 -50.45 -2.87 9.05
N VAL A 252 -49.99 -2.51 7.86
CA VAL A 252 -50.79 -1.82 6.84
C VAL A 252 -50.67 -2.53 5.50
N ASP A 253 -51.71 -2.43 4.68
CA ASP A 253 -51.67 -2.86 3.29
C ASP A 253 -50.77 -1.89 2.51
N GLY A 254 -49.58 -2.35 2.13
CA GLY A 254 -48.57 -1.55 1.45
C GLY A 254 -48.92 -1.22 0.00
N ASN A 255 -49.92 -1.89 -0.59
CA ASN A 255 -50.40 -1.54 -1.93
C ASN A 255 -51.46 -0.42 -1.86
N ASP A 256 -51.91 -0.02 -0.66
CA ASP A 256 -52.98 0.95 -0.42
C ASP A 256 -52.37 2.28 -0.01
N ALA A 257 -52.18 3.16 -0.99
CA ALA A 257 -51.56 4.46 -0.76
C ALA A 257 -52.30 5.27 0.32
N LEU A 258 -53.62 5.12 0.45
CA LEU A 258 -54.41 5.86 1.43
C LEU A 258 -54.27 5.28 2.84
N ALA A 259 -54.19 3.94 2.97
CA ALA A 259 -53.94 3.30 4.25
C ALA A 259 -52.52 3.60 4.76
N VAL A 260 -51.52 3.50 3.89
CA VAL A 260 -50.12 3.84 4.22
C VAL A 260 -50.03 5.30 4.64
N HIS A 261 -50.60 6.22 3.87
CA HIS A 261 -50.63 7.64 4.20
C HIS A 261 -51.27 7.90 5.57
N ALA A 262 -52.48 7.37 5.80
CA ALA A 262 -53.19 7.57 7.07
C ALA A 262 -52.41 7.01 8.27
N ALA A 263 -51.83 5.81 8.13
CA ALA A 263 -51.05 5.19 9.20
C ALA A 263 -49.76 5.96 9.49
N VAL A 264 -49.07 6.45 8.47
CA VAL A 264 -47.83 7.21 8.64
C VAL A 264 -48.09 8.62 9.18
N CYS A 265 -49.20 9.28 8.79
CA CYS A 265 -49.60 10.55 9.42
C CYS A 265 -49.80 10.40 10.93
N GLU A 266 -50.51 9.35 11.34
CA GLU A 266 -50.74 9.05 12.76
C GLU A 266 -49.44 8.61 13.47
N ALA A 267 -48.62 7.79 12.81
CA ALA A 267 -47.32 7.37 13.36
C ALA A 267 -46.38 8.56 13.58
N ARG A 268 -46.30 9.48 12.62
CA ARG A 268 -45.55 10.73 12.73
C ARG A 268 -46.04 11.56 13.91
N LYS A 269 -47.36 11.76 14.01
CA LYS A 269 -47.98 12.51 15.12
C LYS A 269 -47.60 11.90 16.47
N ARG A 270 -47.75 10.58 16.63
CA ARG A 270 -47.39 9.85 17.86
C ARG A 270 -45.90 9.95 18.18
N ALA A 271 -45.04 9.85 17.18
CA ALA A 271 -43.60 9.95 17.37
C ALA A 271 -43.20 11.33 17.90
N VAL A 272 -43.75 12.40 17.32
CA VAL A 272 -43.46 13.79 17.70
C VAL A 272 -44.08 14.14 19.07
N GLU A 273 -45.38 13.88 19.27
CA GLU A 273 -46.10 14.25 20.49
C GLU A 273 -45.71 13.35 21.69
N GLY A 274 -45.61 12.04 21.45
CA GLY A 274 -45.31 11.04 22.47
C GLY A 274 -43.82 10.88 22.77
N LYS A 275 -42.95 11.47 21.94
CA LYS A 275 -41.48 11.35 22.01
C LYS A 275 -41.04 9.88 22.15
N LYS A 276 -41.69 9.00 21.39
CA LYS A 276 -41.48 7.56 21.40
C LYS A 276 -41.62 6.97 20.00
N GLY A 277 -40.77 6.01 19.66
CA GLY A 277 -40.79 5.40 18.33
C GLY A 277 -42.08 4.65 17.99
N VAL A 278 -42.41 4.60 16.70
CA VAL A 278 -43.55 3.87 16.13
C VAL A 278 -43.06 2.93 15.03
N LEU A 279 -43.61 1.70 14.98
CA LEU A 279 -43.32 0.71 13.95
C LEU A 279 -44.51 0.52 13.01
N VAL A 280 -44.30 0.81 11.73
CA VAL A 280 -45.26 0.56 10.64
C VAL A 280 -44.71 -0.58 9.78
N GLU A 281 -45.47 -1.66 9.62
CA GLU A 281 -45.15 -2.74 8.67
C GLU A 281 -46.08 -2.65 7.46
N ALA A 282 -45.56 -2.19 6.33
CA ALA A 282 -46.26 -2.17 5.05
C ALA A 282 -46.10 -3.50 4.32
N MET A 283 -47.21 -4.24 4.19
CA MET A 283 -47.25 -5.52 3.49
C MET A 283 -47.38 -5.29 1.99
N THR A 284 -46.37 -5.66 1.21
CA THR A 284 -46.36 -5.48 -0.24
C THR A 284 -45.72 -6.69 -0.92
N TYR A 285 -45.49 -6.62 -2.22
CA TYR A 285 -44.86 -7.67 -3.00
C TYR A 285 -43.84 -7.09 -3.98
N ARG A 286 -42.63 -7.64 -3.97
CA ARG A 286 -41.57 -7.24 -4.91
C ARG A 286 -41.87 -7.81 -6.29
N VAL A 287 -42.57 -7.07 -7.14
CA VAL A 287 -42.94 -7.52 -8.49
C VAL A 287 -41.71 -7.68 -9.38
N GLY A 288 -40.78 -6.73 -9.33
CA GLY A 288 -39.51 -6.81 -10.05
C GLY A 288 -38.56 -7.88 -9.50
N HIS A 289 -37.45 -8.12 -10.22
CA HIS A 289 -36.32 -8.86 -9.66
C HIS A 289 -35.72 -8.13 -8.46
N HIS A 290 -34.88 -8.80 -7.67
CA HIS A 290 -34.16 -8.13 -6.59
C HIS A 290 -33.30 -6.98 -7.14
N SER A 291 -32.52 -7.25 -8.17
CA SER A 291 -31.74 -6.23 -8.87
C SER A 291 -31.46 -6.70 -10.29
N THR A 292 -30.75 -5.89 -11.05
CA THR A 292 -30.22 -6.34 -12.35
C THR A 292 -29.20 -7.48 -12.26
N SER A 293 -28.72 -7.81 -11.05
CA SER A 293 -27.81 -8.94 -10.80
C SER A 293 -28.55 -10.21 -10.36
N ASP A 294 -29.88 -10.19 -10.33
CA ASP A 294 -30.74 -11.28 -9.88
C ASP A 294 -31.70 -11.72 -10.99
N ASP A 295 -32.00 -13.02 -11.02
CA ASP A 295 -33.09 -13.59 -11.81
C ASP A 295 -34.06 -14.31 -10.88
N SER A 296 -35.16 -13.63 -10.59
CA SER A 296 -36.13 -14.15 -9.65
C SER A 296 -37.00 -15.28 -10.18
N SER A 297 -36.98 -15.55 -11.49
CA SER A 297 -37.73 -16.69 -12.06
C SER A 297 -37.18 -18.04 -11.58
N MET A 298 -35.96 -18.04 -11.04
CA MET A 298 -35.30 -19.22 -10.50
C MET A 298 -35.86 -19.69 -9.15
N TYR A 299 -36.56 -18.83 -8.41
CA TYR A 299 -37.03 -19.14 -7.05
C TYR A 299 -38.42 -18.60 -6.71
N ARG A 300 -39.12 -17.94 -7.66
CA ARG A 300 -40.52 -17.49 -7.49
C ARG A 300 -41.38 -17.94 -8.66
N PRO A 301 -42.58 -18.51 -8.41
CA PRO A 301 -43.54 -18.82 -9.47
C PRO A 301 -44.00 -17.57 -10.21
N ILE A 302 -44.12 -17.65 -11.53
CA ILE A 302 -44.57 -16.54 -12.38
C ILE A 302 -46.04 -16.19 -12.08
N GLU A 303 -46.83 -17.20 -11.71
CA GLU A 303 -48.24 -17.06 -11.34
C GLU A 303 -48.41 -16.18 -10.11
N GLU A 304 -47.55 -16.34 -9.10
CA GLU A 304 -47.56 -15.49 -7.89
C GLU A 304 -47.29 -14.03 -8.28
N VAL A 305 -46.27 -13.77 -9.11
CA VAL A 305 -45.95 -12.40 -9.56
C VAL A 305 -47.09 -11.76 -10.38
N LYS A 306 -47.83 -12.54 -11.16
CA LYS A 306 -48.97 -12.06 -11.96
C LYS A 306 -50.13 -11.59 -11.09
N GLU A 307 -50.39 -12.26 -9.97
CA GLU A 307 -51.43 -11.86 -9.02
C GLU A 307 -51.18 -10.42 -8.51
N TRP A 308 -49.95 -10.13 -8.09
CA TRP A 308 -49.59 -8.81 -7.56
C TRP A 308 -49.39 -7.73 -8.63
N SER A 309 -48.98 -8.10 -9.84
CA SER A 309 -48.77 -7.12 -10.92
C SER A 309 -50.07 -6.70 -11.62
N VAL A 310 -51.10 -7.56 -11.64
CA VAL A 310 -52.36 -7.33 -12.36
C VAL A 310 -53.54 -7.11 -11.42
N VAL A 311 -53.69 -7.96 -10.40
CA VAL A 311 -54.88 -7.96 -9.53
C VAL A 311 -54.71 -6.93 -8.42
N ASP A 312 -53.69 -7.06 -7.58
CA ASP A 312 -53.44 -6.14 -6.45
C ASP A 312 -52.34 -5.11 -6.77
N ASN A 313 -52.56 -4.32 -7.84
CA ASN A 313 -51.61 -3.31 -8.29
C ASN A 313 -51.87 -1.95 -7.60
N PRO A 314 -50.87 -1.36 -6.91
CA PRO A 314 -51.07 -0.13 -6.14
C PRO A 314 -51.46 1.09 -6.99
N ILE A 315 -50.95 1.18 -8.23
CA ILE A 315 -51.24 2.28 -9.15
C ILE A 315 -52.68 2.15 -9.65
N HIS A 316 -53.09 0.95 -10.04
CA HIS A 316 -54.46 0.70 -10.49
C HIS A 316 -55.48 1.01 -9.39
N ARG A 317 -55.20 0.57 -8.16
CA ARG A 317 -56.08 0.79 -7.01
C ARG A 317 -56.35 2.28 -6.75
N LEU A 318 -55.30 3.11 -6.68
CA LEU A 318 -55.48 4.56 -6.50
C LEU A 318 -56.14 5.21 -7.71
N ARG A 319 -55.81 4.77 -8.94
CA ARG A 319 -56.46 5.26 -10.17
C ARG A 319 -57.97 5.04 -10.14
N SER A 320 -58.40 3.82 -9.83
CA SER A 320 -59.83 3.45 -9.76
C SER A 320 -60.57 4.32 -8.76
N TYR A 321 -59.97 4.55 -7.58
CA TYR A 321 -60.53 5.47 -6.59
C TYR A 321 -60.67 6.89 -7.15
N LEU A 322 -59.61 7.47 -7.73
CA LEU A 322 -59.63 8.83 -8.30
C LEU A 322 -60.66 8.99 -9.42
N VAL A 323 -60.80 7.99 -10.29
CA VAL A 323 -61.81 7.96 -11.36
C VAL A 323 -63.22 7.90 -10.78
N SER A 324 -63.45 7.05 -9.76
CA SER A 324 -64.76 6.95 -9.09
C SER A 324 -65.20 8.28 -8.46
N ARG A 325 -64.22 9.10 -8.02
CA ARG A 325 -64.42 10.45 -7.47
C ARG A 325 -64.52 11.55 -8.54
N LYS A 326 -64.35 11.22 -9.83
CA LYS A 326 -64.27 12.16 -10.96
C LYS A 326 -63.11 13.17 -10.81
N TRP A 327 -62.01 12.74 -10.21
CA TRP A 327 -60.80 13.55 -10.03
C TRP A 327 -59.71 13.23 -11.04
N TRP A 328 -59.91 12.18 -11.84
CA TRP A 328 -58.99 11.72 -12.87
C TRP A 328 -59.76 11.11 -14.04
N SER A 329 -59.19 11.20 -15.25
CA SER A 329 -59.79 10.71 -16.50
C SER A 329 -58.78 9.93 -17.34
N GLU A 330 -59.26 9.24 -18.37
CA GLU A 330 -58.39 8.50 -19.30
C GLU A 330 -57.55 9.45 -20.17
N GLU A 331 -58.09 10.62 -20.51
CA GLU A 331 -57.40 11.67 -21.24
C GLU A 331 -56.23 12.23 -20.42
N GLU A 332 -56.46 12.59 -19.16
CA GLU A 332 -55.41 13.07 -18.24
C GLU A 332 -54.31 12.03 -18.03
N GLU A 333 -54.68 10.75 -17.92
CA GLU A 333 -53.74 9.62 -17.83
C GLU A 333 -52.82 9.57 -19.06
N LYS A 334 -53.40 9.59 -20.27
CA LYS A 334 -52.63 9.53 -21.53
C LYS A 334 -51.68 10.72 -21.66
N GLU A 335 -52.13 11.92 -21.29
CA GLU A 335 -51.32 13.13 -21.30
C GLU A 335 -50.15 13.05 -20.30
N LEU A 336 -50.43 12.60 -19.07
CA LEU A 336 -49.41 12.45 -18.03
C LEU A 336 -48.34 11.42 -18.43
N LEU A 337 -48.74 10.24 -18.91
CA LEU A 337 -47.81 9.20 -19.33
C LEU A 337 -46.94 9.65 -20.52
N LYS A 338 -47.53 10.36 -21.49
CA LYS A 338 -46.79 10.95 -22.61
C LYS A 338 -45.77 11.97 -22.12
N LYS A 339 -46.17 12.86 -21.19
CA LYS A 339 -45.28 13.86 -20.59
C LYS A 339 -44.14 13.20 -19.81
N ASN A 340 -44.44 12.28 -18.90
CA ASN A 340 -43.45 11.55 -18.10
C ASN A 340 -42.44 10.83 -18.99
N LYS A 341 -42.90 10.13 -20.03
CA LYS A 341 -41.99 9.47 -21.00
C LYS A 341 -41.06 10.46 -21.68
N ALA A 342 -41.57 11.61 -22.12
CA ALA A 342 -40.75 12.64 -22.75
C ALA A 342 -39.70 13.22 -21.79
N GLU A 343 -40.08 13.51 -20.55
CA GLU A 343 -39.19 14.07 -19.52
C GLU A 343 -38.11 13.06 -19.08
N VAL A 344 -38.47 11.81 -18.82
CA VAL A 344 -37.53 10.74 -18.46
C VAL A 344 -36.54 10.50 -19.59
N MET A 345 -36.99 10.40 -20.85
CA MET A 345 -36.09 10.20 -21.99
C MET A 345 -35.19 11.41 -22.24
N LYS A 346 -35.67 12.64 -21.97
CA LYS A 346 -34.85 13.85 -22.03
C LYS A 346 -33.75 13.84 -20.98
N ALA A 347 -34.08 13.52 -19.72
CA ALA A 347 -33.11 13.43 -18.62
C ALA A 347 -32.09 12.31 -18.87
N PHE A 348 -32.54 11.13 -19.31
CA PHE A 348 -31.68 10.01 -19.70
C PHE A 348 -30.69 10.40 -20.81
N SER A 349 -31.20 10.96 -21.92
CA SER A 349 -30.38 11.34 -23.07
C SER A 349 -29.36 12.43 -22.74
N ARG A 350 -29.66 13.27 -21.75
CA ARG A 350 -28.73 14.27 -21.23
C ARG A 350 -27.66 13.62 -20.36
N ALA A 351 -28.05 12.83 -19.37
CA ALA A 351 -27.15 12.19 -18.42
C ALA A 351 -26.12 11.27 -19.10
N GLU A 352 -26.52 10.57 -20.16
CA GLU A 352 -25.64 9.70 -20.94
C GLU A 352 -24.51 10.45 -21.67
N LYS A 353 -24.75 11.71 -22.05
CA LYS A 353 -23.78 12.51 -22.81
C LYS A 353 -22.79 13.26 -21.91
N LEU A 354 -23.10 13.36 -20.62
CA LEU A 354 -22.25 14.07 -19.68
C LEU A 354 -21.04 13.22 -19.32
N PRO A 355 -19.85 13.85 -19.16
CA PRO A 355 -18.67 13.15 -18.69
C PRO A 355 -18.86 12.74 -17.21
N LYS A 356 -18.04 11.78 -16.76
CA LYS A 356 -17.77 11.49 -15.36
C LYS A 356 -17.17 12.73 -14.67
N PRO A 357 -17.26 12.86 -13.33
CA PRO A 357 -16.60 13.91 -12.57
C PRO A 357 -15.10 14.04 -12.89
N LYS A 358 -14.48 15.13 -12.43
CA LYS A 358 -13.01 15.26 -12.51
C LYS A 358 -12.35 14.08 -11.80
N LEU A 359 -11.22 13.61 -12.31
CA LEU A 359 -10.59 12.39 -11.78
C LEU A 359 -10.12 12.60 -10.33
N GLY A 360 -9.66 13.82 -10.01
CA GLY A 360 -9.23 14.20 -8.66
C GLY A 360 -10.34 14.20 -7.62
N GLU A 361 -11.62 14.13 -8.01
CA GLU A 361 -12.73 13.98 -7.05
C GLU A 361 -12.61 12.69 -6.24
N MET A 362 -11.86 11.68 -6.69
CA MET A 362 -11.65 10.46 -5.88
C MET A 362 -10.89 10.71 -4.57
N PHE A 363 -10.12 11.81 -4.48
CA PHE A 363 -9.30 12.17 -3.31
C PHE A 363 -10.00 13.14 -2.36
N ASN A 364 -11.08 13.76 -2.80
CA ASN A 364 -11.82 14.75 -2.02
C ASN A 364 -12.79 14.05 -1.04
N ASP A 365 -13.15 14.75 0.05
CA ASP A 365 -14.14 14.36 1.07
C ASP A 365 -13.86 13.02 1.80
N VAL A 366 -12.65 12.48 1.71
CA VAL A 366 -12.25 11.30 2.51
C VAL A 366 -12.12 11.66 4.00
N TRP A 367 -11.70 12.90 4.28
CA TRP A 367 -11.74 13.51 5.61
C TRP A 367 -12.56 14.80 5.57
N GLY A 368 -13.22 15.12 6.69
CA GLY A 368 -13.72 16.46 6.93
C GLY A 368 -12.55 17.37 7.27
N VAL A 369 -12.21 18.28 6.38
CA VAL A 369 -11.16 19.29 6.60
C VAL A 369 -11.85 20.61 6.82
N SER A 370 -11.62 21.25 7.98
CA SER A 370 -12.25 22.53 8.29
C SER A 370 -11.66 23.64 7.43
N PRO A 371 -12.40 24.74 7.18
CA PRO A 371 -11.83 25.90 6.49
C PRO A 371 -10.55 26.38 7.19
N GLY A 372 -9.42 26.33 6.49
CA GLY A 372 -8.10 26.71 7.02
C GLY A 372 -7.24 25.56 7.57
N GLU A 373 -7.76 24.34 7.63
CA GLU A 373 -6.96 23.14 7.95
C GLU A 373 -6.35 22.53 6.68
N GLU A 374 -5.16 21.93 6.82
CA GLU A 374 -4.48 21.27 5.71
C GLU A 374 -5.08 19.88 5.44
N VAL A 375 -5.18 19.53 4.15
CA VAL A 375 -5.53 18.18 3.73
C VAL A 375 -4.42 17.22 4.21
N PRO A 376 -4.74 16.04 4.76
CA PRO A 376 -3.72 15.08 5.17
C PRO A 376 -2.69 14.81 4.08
N ALA A 377 -1.40 14.87 4.42
CA ALA A 377 -0.29 14.75 3.47
C ALA A 377 -0.41 13.51 2.56
N VAL A 378 -0.84 12.37 3.12
CA VAL A 378 -1.05 11.13 2.37
C VAL A 378 -2.02 11.27 1.19
N ILE A 379 -3.03 12.15 1.28
CA ILE A 379 -3.97 12.37 0.18
C ILE A 379 -3.36 13.24 -0.91
N ILE A 380 -2.57 14.24 -0.51
CA ILE A 380 -1.79 15.07 -1.43
C ILE A 380 -0.79 14.20 -2.19
N GLU A 381 -0.06 13.33 -1.49
CA GLU A 381 0.91 12.38 -2.05
C GLU A 381 0.26 11.40 -3.03
N GLN A 382 -0.88 10.80 -2.68
CA GLN A 382 -1.56 9.85 -3.56
C GLN A 382 -2.13 10.52 -4.82
N ARG A 383 -2.69 11.74 -4.69
CA ARG A 383 -3.16 12.54 -5.83
C ARG A 383 -2.01 12.89 -6.78
N ALA A 384 -0.89 13.33 -6.20
CA ALA A 384 0.33 13.62 -6.93
C ALA A 384 0.86 12.42 -7.71
N GLU A 385 0.87 11.26 -7.07
CA GLU A 385 1.35 10.02 -7.68
C GLU A 385 0.48 9.62 -8.87
N LEU A 386 -0.85 9.70 -8.74
CA LEU A 386 -1.73 9.49 -9.88
C LEU A 386 -1.42 10.47 -11.02
N GLY A 387 -1.17 11.74 -10.71
CA GLY A 387 -0.74 12.76 -11.68
C GLY A 387 0.54 12.36 -12.43
N ARG A 388 1.58 11.87 -11.73
CA ARG A 388 2.82 11.36 -12.35
C ARG A 388 2.57 10.14 -13.23
N LEU A 389 1.81 9.17 -12.74
CA LEU A 389 1.46 7.97 -13.50
C LEU A 389 0.71 8.34 -14.78
N LEU A 390 -0.21 9.30 -14.71
CA LEU A 390 -0.92 9.82 -15.87
C LEU A 390 0.03 10.49 -16.86
N LYS A 391 0.87 11.44 -16.42
CA LYS A 391 1.88 12.08 -17.29
C LYS A 391 2.76 11.06 -18.02
N LYS A 392 3.11 9.94 -17.35
CA LYS A 392 3.99 8.91 -17.91
C LYS A 392 3.25 7.91 -18.81
N TYR A 393 2.04 7.51 -18.45
CA TYR A 393 1.37 6.34 -19.04
C TYR A 393 0.12 6.68 -19.87
N SER A 394 -0.48 7.87 -19.71
CA SER A 394 -1.75 8.22 -20.35
C SER A 394 -1.68 8.18 -21.89
N GLU A 395 -0.56 8.58 -22.47
CA GLU A 395 -0.36 8.60 -23.93
C GLU A 395 0.16 7.27 -24.51
N VAL A 396 0.80 6.43 -23.69
CA VAL A 396 1.45 5.19 -24.16
C VAL A 396 0.60 3.93 -23.91
N TRP A 397 -0.24 3.90 -22.86
CA TRP A 397 -1.07 2.73 -22.55
C TRP A 397 -2.54 2.96 -22.97
N SER A 398 -2.96 2.27 -24.04
CA SER A 398 -4.28 2.47 -24.67
C SER A 398 -5.51 2.42 -23.73
N PRO A 399 -5.56 1.55 -22.70
CA PRO A 399 -6.65 1.55 -21.74
C PRO A 399 -6.84 2.89 -21.01
N TRP A 400 -5.77 3.52 -20.52
CA TRP A 400 -5.89 4.85 -19.88
C TRP A 400 -6.41 5.89 -20.85
N LYS A 401 -5.84 5.96 -22.05
CA LYS A 401 -6.27 6.91 -23.08
C LYS A 401 -7.76 6.80 -23.42
N LYS A 402 -8.32 5.59 -23.38
CA LYS A 402 -9.76 5.38 -23.60
C LYS A 402 -10.59 5.75 -22.37
N GLU A 403 -10.09 5.44 -21.18
CA GLU A 403 -10.82 5.69 -19.94
C GLU A 403 -10.87 7.17 -19.57
N LEU A 404 -9.75 7.90 -19.71
CA LEU A 404 -9.65 9.32 -19.39
C LEU A 404 -10.64 10.18 -20.17
N LYS A 405 -10.96 9.82 -21.41
CA LYS A 405 -11.96 10.52 -22.24
C LYS A 405 -13.36 10.55 -21.62
N LYS A 406 -13.63 9.66 -20.67
CA LYS A 406 -14.92 9.63 -19.97
C LYS A 406 -14.97 10.68 -18.85
N PHE A 407 -13.84 11.12 -18.31
CA PHE A 407 -13.78 12.05 -17.18
C PHE A 407 -13.72 13.50 -17.64
N ALA A 408 -14.36 14.40 -16.88
CA ALA A 408 -14.20 15.83 -17.07
C ALA A 408 -12.73 16.21 -16.94
N GLU A 409 -12.26 17.11 -17.82
CA GLU A 409 -10.85 17.52 -17.90
C GLU A 409 -9.88 16.36 -18.20
N GLN A 410 -10.37 15.13 -18.48
CA GLN A 410 -9.57 13.99 -18.92
C GLN A 410 -8.33 13.69 -18.04
N GLY A 411 -8.42 14.00 -16.74
CA GLY A 411 -7.34 13.84 -15.76
C GLY A 411 -6.33 15.00 -15.71
N GLU A 412 -6.53 16.08 -16.46
CA GLU A 412 -5.70 17.30 -16.36
C GLU A 412 -5.71 17.86 -14.93
N ASP A 413 -6.84 17.77 -14.22
CA ASP A 413 -7.00 18.26 -12.84
C ASP A 413 -6.09 17.59 -11.79
N VAL A 414 -5.54 16.42 -12.12
CA VAL A 414 -4.53 15.72 -11.32
C VAL A 414 -3.13 15.79 -11.93
N MET A 415 -3.01 16.12 -13.22
CA MET A 415 -1.72 16.36 -13.87
C MET A 415 -1.20 17.79 -13.62
N ASP A 416 -2.10 18.77 -13.45
CA ASP A 416 -1.81 20.18 -13.15
C ASP A 416 -1.52 20.45 -11.67
N SER A 417 -1.48 19.41 -10.81
CA SER A 417 -0.95 19.61 -9.46
C SER A 417 0.52 20.03 -9.59
N ASP A 418 0.78 21.32 -9.38
CA ASP A 418 2.09 21.98 -9.39
C ASP A 418 3.00 21.39 -8.30
N ILE A 419 3.43 20.17 -8.57
CA ILE A 419 4.57 19.56 -7.92
C ILE A 419 5.82 19.85 -8.72
N ASP A 420 5.73 20.51 -9.89
CA ASP A 420 6.91 21.08 -10.53
C ASP A 420 7.53 22.24 -9.70
N ASN A 421 6.84 22.74 -8.66
CA ASN A 421 7.42 23.57 -7.59
C ASN A 421 7.81 22.78 -6.31
N VAL A 422 7.42 21.50 -6.22
CA VAL A 422 7.84 20.54 -5.19
C VAL A 422 8.98 19.63 -5.71
N THR A 423 9.32 19.70 -7.01
CA THR A 423 10.41 18.98 -7.69
C THR A 423 11.81 19.55 -7.39
N THR A 424 12.04 20.04 -6.17
CA THR A 424 13.39 20.27 -5.66
C THR A 424 13.72 19.44 -4.42
N SER A 425 12.76 18.73 -3.82
CA SER A 425 13.08 17.89 -2.66
C SER A 425 13.35 16.44 -3.08
N TRP A 426 14.53 15.97 -2.68
CA TRP A 426 15.00 14.59 -2.73
C TRP A 426 14.02 13.58 -2.07
N GLU A 427 13.04 14.08 -1.31
CA GLU A 427 12.05 13.32 -0.53
C GLU A 427 10.98 12.67 -1.42
N MET A 428 10.67 13.25 -2.59
CA MET A 428 9.63 12.68 -3.47
C MET A 428 10.13 11.47 -4.29
N TYR A 429 11.42 11.43 -4.64
CA TYR A 429 12.04 10.22 -5.17
C TYR A 429 12.22 9.14 -4.08
N SER A 430 12.26 9.51 -2.78
CA SER A 430 12.28 8.52 -1.70
C SER A 430 10.90 7.88 -1.51
N ALA A 431 9.81 8.63 -1.38
CA ALA A 431 8.50 8.05 -1.03
C ALA A 431 7.92 7.03 -2.04
N LEU A 432 7.97 7.34 -3.34
CA LEU A 432 7.52 6.46 -4.44
C LEU A 432 8.41 5.21 -4.57
N SER A 433 9.68 5.38 -4.19
CA SER A 433 10.64 4.30 -4.13
C SER A 433 10.49 3.46 -2.87
N ASP A 434 9.98 3.98 -1.75
CA ASP A 434 10.07 3.30 -0.46
C ASP A 434 9.14 2.09 -0.37
N THR A 435 7.94 2.13 -0.95
CA THR A 435 7.05 0.95 -1.02
C THR A 435 7.61 -0.11 -1.98
N LEU A 436 8.07 0.28 -3.18
CA LEU A 436 8.67 -0.66 -4.13
C LEU A 436 10.00 -1.22 -3.61
N LYS A 437 10.82 -0.39 -2.97
CA LYS A 437 12.05 -0.79 -2.26
C LYS A 437 11.72 -1.74 -1.12
N GLU A 438 10.65 -1.49 -0.36
CA GLU A 438 10.22 -2.36 0.72
C GLU A 438 9.82 -3.75 0.19
N TYR A 439 9.07 -3.83 -0.92
CA TYR A 439 8.83 -5.11 -1.60
C TYR A 439 10.13 -5.77 -2.06
N LEU A 440 10.99 -5.05 -2.78
CA LEU A 440 12.26 -5.60 -3.29
C LEU A 440 13.19 -6.09 -2.17
N PHE A 441 13.25 -5.38 -1.04
CA PHE A 441 14.04 -5.81 0.12
C PHE A 441 13.46 -7.04 0.79
N ARG A 442 12.13 -7.12 0.93
CA ARG A 442 11.46 -8.31 1.49
C ARG A 442 11.63 -9.53 0.58
N ASP A 443 11.46 -9.38 -0.73
CA ASP A 443 11.70 -10.43 -1.73
C ASP A 443 13.15 -10.90 -1.70
N TYR A 444 14.11 -9.97 -1.56
CA TYR A 444 15.51 -10.34 -1.38
C TYR A 444 15.70 -11.19 -0.11
N ILE A 445 15.16 -10.78 1.05
CA ILE A 445 15.26 -11.55 2.30
C ILE A 445 14.63 -12.94 2.15
N GLU A 446 13.48 -13.04 1.50
CA GLU A 446 12.80 -14.31 1.24
C GLU A 446 13.66 -15.21 0.33
N SER A 447 14.21 -14.67 -0.76
CA SER A 447 15.13 -15.43 -1.63
C SER A 447 16.36 -15.94 -0.87
N GLN A 448 16.92 -15.14 0.05
CA GLN A 448 18.04 -15.58 0.86
C GLN A 448 17.63 -16.65 1.88
N ALA A 449 16.43 -16.56 2.45
CA ALA A 449 15.90 -17.57 3.35
C ALA A 449 15.74 -18.93 2.66
N GLU A 450 15.27 -18.94 1.41
CA GLU A 450 15.16 -20.15 0.58
C GLU A 450 16.53 -20.73 0.20
N ILE A 451 17.45 -19.88 -0.24
CA ILE A 451 18.79 -20.29 -0.66
C ILE A 451 19.59 -20.89 0.53
N GLN A 452 19.47 -20.31 1.73
CA GLN A 452 20.20 -20.80 2.91
C GLN A 452 19.78 -22.21 3.35
N ILE A 453 18.53 -22.61 3.12
CA ILE A 453 18.02 -23.94 3.53
C ILE A 453 18.28 -25.02 2.48
N GLY A 454 18.52 -24.62 1.23
CA GLY A 454 18.79 -25.54 0.13
C GLY A 454 20.13 -26.27 0.29
N LYS A 455 20.14 -27.58 0.02
CA LYS A 455 21.38 -28.34 -0.07
C LYS A 455 22.14 -27.93 -1.33
N ASN A 456 23.44 -27.66 -1.18
CA ASN A 456 24.31 -27.18 -2.25
C ASN A 456 25.72 -27.81 -2.14
N PRO A 457 26.62 -27.56 -3.10
CA PRO A 457 27.97 -28.15 -3.09
C PRO A 457 28.82 -27.82 -1.85
N SER A 458 28.61 -26.66 -1.22
CA SER A 458 29.27 -26.29 0.04
C SER A 458 28.62 -26.92 1.29
N GLY A 459 27.50 -27.62 1.14
CA GLY A 459 26.82 -28.36 2.20
C GLY A 459 25.34 -28.00 2.34
N ASP A 460 24.83 -28.14 3.55
CA ASP A 460 23.50 -27.67 3.97
C ASP A 460 23.64 -26.57 5.03
N LEU A 461 22.51 -26.05 5.51
CA LEU A 461 22.46 -25.00 6.54
C LEU A 461 23.34 -25.31 7.77
N LYS A 462 23.53 -26.58 8.12
CA LYS A 462 24.33 -27.01 9.28
C LYS A 462 25.79 -27.28 8.95
N SER A 463 26.07 -27.76 7.73
CA SER A 463 27.39 -28.27 7.32
C SER A 463 28.23 -27.32 6.45
N GLY A 464 27.72 -26.13 6.12
CA GLY A 464 28.51 -25.08 5.46
C GLY A 464 27.87 -24.47 4.20
N GLY A 465 26.63 -24.84 3.88
CA GLY A 465 25.92 -24.42 2.66
C GLY A 465 25.73 -22.91 2.52
N LEU A 466 25.82 -22.12 3.59
CA LEU A 466 25.76 -20.66 3.50
C LEU A 466 26.98 -20.04 2.78
N ASN A 467 28.07 -20.79 2.65
CA ASN A 467 29.29 -20.37 1.95
C ASN A 467 29.30 -20.76 0.47
N GLU A 468 28.17 -21.25 -0.08
CA GLU A 468 28.05 -21.46 -1.51
C GLU A 468 27.94 -20.09 -2.21
N PRO A 469 28.83 -19.80 -3.16
CA PRO A 469 28.86 -18.48 -3.80
C PRO A 469 27.91 -18.32 -4.98
N LYS A 470 27.48 -19.43 -5.59
CA LYS A 470 26.87 -19.38 -6.92
C LYS A 470 25.57 -20.15 -7.00
N PHE A 471 24.54 -19.44 -7.44
CA PHE A 471 23.20 -19.95 -7.68
C PHE A 471 22.71 -19.52 -9.06
N HIS A 472 21.79 -20.29 -9.63
CA HIS A 472 21.02 -19.85 -10.78
C HIS A 472 19.99 -18.80 -10.35
N VAL A 473 19.48 -18.01 -11.31
CA VAL A 473 18.50 -16.95 -11.05
C VAL A 473 17.22 -17.47 -10.39
N ASN A 474 16.89 -18.75 -10.58
CA ASN A 474 15.76 -19.42 -9.94
C ASN A 474 16.05 -19.95 -8.51
N GLY A 475 17.19 -19.59 -7.91
CA GLY A 475 17.59 -20.01 -6.57
C GLY A 475 18.21 -21.41 -6.47
N THR A 476 18.26 -22.18 -7.57
CA THR A 476 18.87 -23.52 -7.55
C THR A 476 20.41 -23.44 -7.50
N PRO A 477 21.10 -24.37 -6.78
CA PRO A 477 22.54 -24.31 -6.62
C PRO A 477 23.27 -24.59 -7.95
N PHE A 478 24.34 -23.84 -8.22
CA PHE A 478 25.20 -24.11 -9.37
C PHE A 478 26.19 -25.23 -9.04
N ILE A 479 26.02 -26.39 -9.69
CA ILE A 479 26.80 -27.61 -9.40
C ILE A 479 28.07 -27.76 -10.26
N GLY A 480 28.38 -26.78 -11.12
CA GLY A 480 29.56 -26.83 -11.99
C GLY A 480 30.89 -26.50 -11.28
N ASN A 481 31.97 -26.40 -12.05
CA ASN A 481 33.27 -25.99 -11.52
C ASN A 481 33.23 -24.52 -11.05
N TRP A 482 33.61 -24.30 -9.80
CA TRP A 482 33.68 -23.00 -9.14
C TRP A 482 34.55 -23.11 -7.87
N GLY A 483 35.29 -22.06 -7.53
CA GLY A 483 36.08 -22.01 -6.30
C GLY A 483 35.14 -21.94 -5.08
N ARG A 484 35.12 -22.98 -4.24
CA ARG A 484 34.23 -23.09 -3.08
C ARG A 484 34.93 -23.74 -1.89
N PRO A 485 34.61 -23.38 -0.63
CA PRO A 485 33.64 -22.34 -0.23
C PRO A 485 34.20 -20.92 -0.37
N GLN A 486 33.33 -19.93 -0.63
CA GLN A 486 33.67 -18.50 -0.51
C GLN A 486 32.98 -17.93 0.74
N ARG A 487 33.80 -17.56 1.73
CA ARG A 487 33.35 -17.27 3.11
C ARG A 487 32.97 -15.80 3.33
N ASP A 488 33.19 -14.94 2.36
CA ASP A 488 32.80 -13.53 2.38
C ASP A 488 31.28 -13.35 2.17
N GLY A 489 30.61 -14.28 1.48
CA GLY A 489 29.18 -14.22 1.18
C GLY A 489 28.28 -14.02 2.41
N PRO A 490 28.35 -14.89 3.45
CA PRO A 490 27.59 -14.70 4.69
C PRO A 490 27.86 -13.35 5.37
N ALA A 491 29.09 -12.88 5.38
CA ALA A 491 29.45 -11.61 6.00
C ALA A 491 28.86 -10.41 5.23
N LEU A 492 28.96 -10.41 3.90
CA LEU A 492 28.40 -9.37 3.04
C LEU A 492 26.86 -9.34 3.15
N ARG A 493 26.21 -10.50 3.14
CA ARG A 493 24.76 -10.60 3.34
C ARG A 493 24.36 -10.08 4.72
N ALA A 494 25.07 -10.46 5.78
CA ALA A 494 24.80 -9.97 7.13
C ALA A 494 24.89 -8.44 7.21
N ILE A 495 25.94 -7.83 6.63
CA ILE A 495 26.11 -6.37 6.59
C ILE A 495 24.91 -5.72 5.89
N THR A 496 24.51 -6.22 4.72
CA THR A 496 23.39 -5.69 3.93
C THR A 496 22.05 -5.83 4.66
N VAL A 497 21.75 -7.02 5.17
CA VAL A 497 20.48 -7.30 5.87
C VAL A 497 20.36 -6.48 7.16
N MET A 498 21.47 -6.25 7.88
CA MET A 498 21.45 -5.40 9.07
C MET A 498 21.08 -3.94 8.78
N ILE A 499 21.44 -3.39 7.62
CA ILE A 499 21.07 -2.02 7.25
C ILE A 499 19.55 -1.89 7.20
N TYR A 500 18.90 -2.81 6.46
CA TYR A 500 17.45 -2.82 6.33
C TYR A 500 16.74 -3.18 7.65
N ALA A 501 17.26 -4.16 8.39
CA ALA A 501 16.67 -4.55 9.67
C ALA A 501 16.73 -3.41 10.71
N ASN A 502 17.83 -2.65 10.77
CA ASN A 502 17.91 -1.47 11.63
C ASN A 502 16.91 -0.39 11.21
N PHE A 503 16.80 -0.11 9.90
CA PHE A 503 15.78 0.81 9.38
C PHE A 503 14.36 0.43 9.84
N LEU A 504 13.98 -0.85 9.72
CA LEU A 504 12.69 -1.35 10.19
C LEU A 504 12.50 -1.18 11.71
N LEU A 505 13.54 -1.48 12.49
CA LEU A 505 13.50 -1.29 13.95
C LEU A 505 13.45 0.19 14.36
N ASP A 506 14.05 1.09 13.57
CA ASP A 506 14.03 2.54 13.81
C ASP A 506 12.66 3.16 13.51
N ARG A 507 11.92 2.64 12.51
CA ARG A 507 10.52 3.06 12.24
C ARG A 507 9.57 2.74 13.40
N GLY A 508 9.83 1.67 14.13
CA GLY A 508 9.10 1.33 15.36
C GLY A 508 7.69 0.75 15.16
N PHE A 509 7.26 0.46 13.93
CA PHE A 509 5.96 -0.16 13.69
C PHE A 509 5.91 -1.59 14.28
N PRO A 510 4.79 -2.00 14.93
CA PRO A 510 4.67 -3.35 15.50
C PRO A 510 4.86 -4.48 14.48
N SER A 511 4.40 -4.29 13.24
CA SER A 511 4.57 -5.24 12.12
C SER A 511 6.03 -5.42 11.73
N ASP A 512 6.80 -4.33 11.67
CA ASP A 512 8.22 -4.33 11.34
C ASP A 512 9.06 -5.03 12.40
N ILE A 513 8.83 -4.66 13.66
CA ILE A 513 9.52 -5.28 14.80
C ILE A 513 9.22 -6.79 14.83
N SER A 514 7.97 -7.17 14.55
CA SER A 514 7.57 -8.58 14.47
C SER A 514 8.26 -9.29 13.31
N TYR A 515 8.30 -8.68 12.12
CA TYR A 515 8.97 -9.24 10.95
C TYR A 515 10.47 -9.46 11.20
N VAL A 516 11.18 -8.48 11.77
CA VAL A 516 12.61 -8.60 12.08
C VAL A 516 12.86 -9.76 13.04
N LYS A 517 12.08 -9.85 14.12
CA LYS A 517 12.25 -10.92 15.13
C LYS A 517 11.89 -12.30 14.57
N GLN A 518 10.87 -12.39 13.73
CA GLN A 518 10.39 -13.67 13.20
C GLN A 518 11.20 -14.18 12.01
N TRP A 519 11.67 -13.31 11.12
CA TRP A 519 12.21 -13.71 9.81
C TRP A 519 13.66 -13.30 9.56
N ILE A 520 14.20 -12.36 10.33
CA ILE A 520 15.58 -11.89 10.15
C ILE A 520 16.47 -12.42 11.28
N TYR A 521 16.08 -12.20 12.54
CA TYR A 521 16.91 -12.50 13.70
C TYR A 521 16.07 -12.96 14.91
N GLU A 522 16.10 -14.27 15.18
CA GLU A 522 15.52 -14.86 16.39
C GLU A 522 16.64 -15.43 17.28
N PRO A 523 16.89 -14.85 18.47
CA PRO A 523 17.98 -15.26 19.35
C PRO A 523 18.04 -16.75 19.68
N ARG A 524 16.87 -17.40 19.82
CA ARG A 524 16.78 -18.78 20.31
C ARG A 524 16.92 -19.85 19.22
N GLN A 525 16.91 -19.46 17.94
CA GLN A 525 16.93 -20.41 16.83
C GLN A 525 18.26 -20.31 16.07
N LEU A 526 19.11 -21.33 16.25
CA LEU A 526 20.40 -21.44 15.57
C LEU A 526 20.26 -22.26 14.30
N LYS A 527 20.78 -21.75 13.17
CA LYS A 527 20.79 -22.45 11.89
C LYS A 527 19.39 -23.00 11.54
N ALA A 528 18.41 -22.10 11.53
CA ALA A 528 17.00 -22.40 11.33
C ALA A 528 16.44 -21.74 10.05
N PRO A 529 15.44 -22.35 9.39
CA PRO A 529 14.81 -21.76 8.21
C PRO A 529 14.29 -20.34 8.44
N GLY A 530 14.55 -19.45 7.48
CA GLY A 530 14.07 -18.08 7.51
C GLY A 530 14.58 -17.25 8.68
N LYS A 531 15.83 -17.44 9.12
CA LYS A 531 16.53 -16.58 10.10
C LYS A 531 17.80 -16.01 9.49
N VAL A 532 17.63 -15.31 8.37
CA VAL A 532 18.71 -15.00 7.41
C VAL A 532 19.95 -14.43 8.12
N LEU A 533 19.76 -13.35 8.88
CA LEU A 533 20.85 -12.65 9.56
C LEU A 533 21.45 -13.47 10.70
N LYS A 534 20.61 -14.14 11.51
CA LYS A 534 21.12 -14.97 12.62
C LYS A 534 21.96 -16.11 12.07
N ASN A 535 21.51 -16.80 11.02
CA ASN A 535 22.27 -17.89 10.41
C ASN A 535 23.62 -17.43 9.85
N ASP A 536 23.66 -16.26 9.21
CA ASP A 536 24.89 -15.69 8.67
C ASP A 536 25.89 -15.33 9.76
N LEU A 537 25.45 -14.61 10.79
CA LEU A 537 26.35 -14.20 11.87
C LEU A 537 26.91 -15.41 12.62
N GLU A 538 26.11 -16.46 12.82
CA GLU A 538 26.57 -17.71 13.41
C GLU A 538 27.57 -18.45 12.50
N GLU A 539 27.34 -18.47 11.18
CA GLU A 539 28.29 -19.07 10.23
C GLU A 539 29.62 -18.30 10.20
N VAL A 540 29.58 -16.97 10.19
CA VAL A 540 30.78 -16.13 10.21
C VAL A 540 31.53 -16.31 11.53
N ALA A 541 30.83 -16.24 12.68
CA ALA A 541 31.43 -16.34 14.01
C ALA A 541 32.21 -17.65 14.23
N HIS A 542 31.71 -18.75 13.67
CA HIS A 542 32.30 -20.08 13.81
C HIS A 542 33.20 -20.49 12.62
N GLY A 543 33.12 -19.78 11.50
CA GLY A 543 33.72 -20.16 10.23
C GLY A 543 34.92 -19.31 9.78
N TRP A 544 35.07 -18.07 10.28
CA TRP A 544 36.07 -17.11 9.78
C TRP A 544 37.52 -17.60 9.88
N SER A 545 37.83 -18.50 10.82
CA SER A 545 39.16 -19.04 11.03
C SER A 545 39.55 -20.13 10.03
N LYS A 546 38.60 -20.64 9.24
CA LYS A 546 38.81 -21.65 8.19
C LYS A 546 39.20 -20.98 6.87
N GLY A 547 40.02 -21.66 6.07
CA GLY A 547 40.34 -21.23 4.71
C GLY A 547 39.14 -21.32 3.76
N GLY A 548 39.28 -20.70 2.59
CA GLY A 548 38.35 -20.76 1.48
C GLY A 548 38.90 -20.06 0.25
N PHE A 549 38.12 -19.97 -0.81
CA PHE A 549 38.51 -19.29 -2.04
C PHE A 549 38.39 -17.76 -1.89
N ASP A 550 39.28 -17.03 -2.59
CA ASP A 550 39.22 -15.57 -2.70
C ASP A 550 38.02 -15.13 -3.51
N LEU A 551 37.72 -13.83 -3.50
CA LEU A 551 36.57 -13.27 -4.20
C LEU A 551 36.66 -13.42 -5.75
N TRP A 552 37.83 -13.80 -6.23
CA TRP A 552 38.12 -14.10 -7.64
C TRP A 552 38.08 -15.59 -7.99
N GLU A 553 37.84 -16.46 -7.00
CA GLU A 553 37.67 -17.92 -7.13
C GLU A 553 38.93 -18.69 -7.57
N GLU A 554 40.10 -18.11 -7.37
CA GLU A 554 41.37 -18.61 -7.91
C GLU A 554 42.26 -19.23 -6.84
N VAL A 555 42.21 -18.73 -5.61
CA VAL A 555 43.16 -19.08 -4.56
C VAL A 555 42.46 -19.55 -3.31
N ASP A 556 42.72 -20.79 -2.91
CA ASP A 556 42.34 -21.30 -1.59
C ASP A 556 43.34 -20.85 -0.51
N GLY A 557 42.84 -20.21 0.55
CA GLY A 557 43.66 -19.62 1.60
C GLY A 557 42.87 -18.75 2.59
N HIS A 558 43.58 -17.82 3.21
CA HIS A 558 42.98 -16.76 4.01
C HIS A 558 43.12 -15.43 3.27
N HIS A 559 42.02 -14.70 3.14
CA HIS A 559 41.97 -13.51 2.31
C HIS A 559 41.67 -12.27 3.13
N LEU A 560 42.37 -11.19 2.81
CA LEU A 560 42.27 -9.91 3.53
C LEU A 560 40.83 -9.40 3.50
N PHE A 561 40.24 -9.36 2.30
CA PHE A 561 38.85 -8.92 2.08
C PHE A 561 37.86 -9.72 2.93
N THR A 562 37.92 -11.06 2.86
CA THR A 562 37.02 -11.96 3.58
C THR A 562 37.08 -11.74 5.10
N LEU A 563 38.28 -11.59 5.67
CA LEU A 563 38.42 -11.34 7.11
C LEU A 563 37.94 -9.94 7.49
N LEU A 564 38.19 -8.93 6.67
CA LEU A 564 37.74 -7.56 6.94
C LEU A 564 36.21 -7.46 6.93
N VAL A 565 35.52 -8.04 5.94
CA VAL A 565 34.05 -8.06 5.92
C VAL A 565 33.47 -8.92 7.04
N SER A 566 34.12 -10.05 7.38
CA SER A 566 33.72 -10.90 8.53
C SER A 566 33.79 -10.15 9.85
N ARG A 567 34.89 -9.40 10.07
CA ARG A 567 35.05 -8.55 11.25
C ARG A 567 33.93 -7.51 11.32
N LYS A 568 33.65 -6.80 10.22
CA LYS A 568 32.61 -5.77 10.19
C LYS A 568 31.24 -6.37 10.47
N ALA A 569 30.90 -7.49 9.83
CA ALA A 569 29.66 -8.21 10.08
C ALA A 569 29.49 -8.57 11.56
N LEU A 570 30.53 -9.12 12.21
CA LEU A 570 30.49 -9.51 13.62
C LEU A 570 30.47 -8.30 14.57
N TYR A 571 31.23 -7.24 14.28
CA TYR A 571 31.22 -6.02 15.09
C TYR A 571 29.83 -5.37 15.08
N HIS A 572 29.24 -5.12 13.90
CA HIS A 572 27.89 -4.58 13.80
C HIS A 572 26.83 -5.58 14.28
N GLY A 573 27.05 -6.87 14.05
CA GLY A 573 26.23 -7.96 14.57
C GLY A 573 26.17 -7.96 16.09
N SER A 574 27.27 -7.62 16.77
CA SER A 574 27.28 -7.49 18.23
C SER A 574 26.37 -6.36 18.71
N ILE A 575 26.43 -5.20 18.05
CA ILE A 575 25.57 -4.03 18.36
C ILE A 575 24.10 -4.39 18.11
N PHE A 576 23.81 -5.01 16.97
CA PHE A 576 22.47 -5.44 16.60
C PHE A 576 21.90 -6.49 17.57
N ALA A 577 22.72 -7.48 17.97
CA ALA A 577 22.34 -8.48 18.96
C ALA A 577 22.02 -7.85 20.33
N ARG A 578 22.82 -6.87 20.80
CA ARG A 578 22.50 -6.10 22.03
C ARG A 578 21.18 -5.35 21.89
N ARG A 579 20.93 -4.71 20.74
CA ARG A 579 19.67 -4.00 20.45
C ARG A 579 18.45 -4.93 20.59
N LEU A 580 18.59 -6.20 20.22
CA LEU A 580 17.55 -7.23 20.38
C LEU A 580 17.62 -8.02 21.69
N LYS A 581 18.47 -7.61 22.64
CA LYS A 581 18.68 -8.23 23.96
C LYS A 581 19.24 -9.66 23.91
N ASP A 582 19.93 -10.04 22.84
CA ASP A 582 20.73 -11.28 22.75
C ASP A 582 22.17 -10.99 23.21
N ILE A 583 22.34 -10.83 24.53
CA ILE A 583 23.63 -10.40 25.12
C ILE A 583 24.72 -11.45 24.92
N GLY A 584 24.38 -12.74 24.99
CA GLY A 584 25.34 -13.84 24.82
C GLY A 584 25.94 -13.86 23.41
N ALA A 585 25.10 -13.77 22.37
CA ALA A 585 25.59 -13.70 21.00
C ALA A 585 26.36 -12.39 20.76
N ALA A 586 25.91 -11.28 21.34
CA ALA A 586 26.61 -10.01 21.21
C ALA A 586 28.06 -10.06 21.72
N ASP A 587 28.26 -10.57 22.94
CA ASP A 587 29.59 -10.70 23.53
C ASP A 587 30.47 -11.66 22.72
N HIS A 588 29.89 -12.76 22.23
CA HIS A 588 30.58 -13.72 21.38
C HIS A 588 31.04 -13.09 20.06
N TYR A 589 30.14 -12.41 19.33
CA TYR A 589 30.46 -11.77 18.06
C TYR A 589 31.53 -10.68 18.22
N LEU A 590 31.46 -9.89 19.29
CA LEU A 590 32.49 -8.90 19.59
C LEU A 590 33.86 -9.55 19.84
N ALA A 591 33.89 -10.64 20.61
CA ALA A 591 35.12 -11.40 20.84
C ALA A 591 35.71 -11.98 19.55
N GLN A 592 34.87 -12.52 18.65
CA GLN A 592 35.32 -13.00 17.34
C GLN A 592 35.83 -11.86 16.45
N ALA A 593 35.17 -10.70 16.45
CA ALA A 593 35.66 -9.52 15.72
C ALA A 593 37.05 -9.08 16.21
N HIS A 594 37.30 -9.11 17.53
CA HIS A 594 38.63 -8.85 18.10
C HIS A 594 39.68 -9.87 17.65
N ALA A 595 39.34 -11.16 17.66
CA ALA A 595 40.25 -12.21 17.20
C ALA A 595 40.61 -12.05 15.72
N ILE A 596 39.66 -11.65 14.87
CA ILE A 596 39.94 -11.34 13.46
C ILE A 596 40.90 -10.15 13.35
N THR A 597 40.70 -9.08 14.13
CA THR A 597 41.64 -7.93 14.12
C THR A 597 43.06 -8.33 14.46
N GLN A 598 43.26 -9.26 15.40
CA GLN A 598 44.60 -9.78 15.69
C GLN A 598 45.19 -10.53 14.48
N LYS A 599 44.39 -11.38 13.82
CA LYS A 599 44.83 -12.14 12.63
C LYS A 599 45.14 -11.24 11.44
N LEU A 600 44.45 -10.11 11.28
CA LEU A 600 44.69 -9.17 10.18
C LEU A 600 46.13 -8.65 10.15
N SER A 601 46.79 -8.53 11.30
CA SER A 601 48.21 -8.11 11.36
C SER A 601 49.16 -8.96 10.50
N LEU A 602 48.81 -10.23 10.25
CA LEU A 602 49.60 -11.15 9.42
C LEU A 602 49.60 -10.80 7.94
N PHE A 603 48.66 -9.99 7.47
CA PHE A 603 48.56 -9.57 6.08
C PHE A 603 49.48 -8.38 5.76
N TRP A 604 50.03 -7.72 6.77
CA TRP A 604 51.02 -6.67 6.56
C TRP A 604 52.41 -7.27 6.30
N ASP A 605 52.93 -7.13 5.08
CA ASP A 605 54.30 -7.51 4.77
C ASP A 605 55.24 -6.33 5.02
N SER A 606 55.93 -6.33 6.17
CA SER A 606 56.85 -5.26 6.53
C SER A 606 58.08 -5.15 5.63
N LYS A 607 58.43 -6.20 4.89
CA LYS A 607 59.57 -6.18 3.94
C LYS A 607 59.17 -5.52 2.64
N ARG A 608 57.97 -5.82 2.16
CA ARG A 608 57.43 -5.24 0.92
C ARG A 608 56.76 -3.89 1.15
N GLY A 609 56.38 -3.59 2.39
CA GLY A 609 55.75 -2.33 2.79
C GLY A 609 54.30 -2.19 2.33
N TYR A 610 53.57 -3.30 2.19
CA TYR A 610 52.18 -3.27 1.75
C TYR A 610 51.33 -4.43 2.29
N TRP A 611 50.02 -4.27 2.23
CA TRP A 611 49.04 -5.29 2.61
C TRP A 611 48.90 -6.37 1.53
N LEU A 612 49.12 -7.63 1.89
CA LEU A 612 48.89 -8.79 1.03
C LEU A 612 47.38 -9.05 0.88
N SER A 613 46.92 -9.40 -0.30
CA SER A 613 45.51 -9.78 -0.52
C SER A 613 45.17 -11.18 0.01
N SER A 614 46.15 -12.08 0.06
CA SER A 614 45.98 -13.47 0.49
C SER A 614 47.20 -14.00 1.25
N LEU A 615 46.93 -14.91 2.19
CA LEU A 615 47.88 -15.80 2.84
C LEU A 615 47.55 -17.23 2.37
N ARG A 616 48.49 -17.92 1.71
CA ARG A 616 48.24 -19.28 1.20
C ARG A 616 47.92 -20.29 2.32
N GLY A 617 47.08 -21.27 1.98
CA GLY A 617 46.67 -22.34 2.90
C GLY A 617 47.84 -23.21 3.39
N ARG A 618 47.89 -23.41 4.73
CA ARG A 618 48.89 -24.14 5.55
C ARG A 618 50.18 -23.40 5.97
N ASP A 619 50.32 -22.09 5.77
CA ASP A 619 51.53 -21.37 6.19
C ASP A 619 51.53 -20.86 7.65
N LEU A 620 50.44 -21.01 8.40
CA LEU A 620 50.42 -20.67 9.83
C LEU A 620 50.97 -21.76 10.76
N GLU A 621 51.18 -22.99 10.26
CA GLU A 621 51.97 -24.01 10.95
C GLU A 621 53.44 -24.07 10.48
N LEU A 622 53.82 -23.29 9.45
CA LEU A 622 55.11 -23.39 8.76
C LEU A 622 55.87 -22.05 8.61
N ALA A 623 55.62 -21.09 9.51
CA ALA A 623 56.56 -19.98 9.72
C ALA A 623 57.97 -20.46 10.17
N GLN A 624 58.14 -21.77 10.39
CA GLN A 624 59.41 -22.48 10.29
C GLN A 624 59.28 -23.58 9.23
N ILE A 625 59.68 -23.34 7.98
CA ILE A 625 60.50 -24.26 7.17
C ILE A 625 60.83 -23.61 5.81
N LYS A 626 62.06 -23.93 5.42
CA LYS A 626 62.92 -23.48 4.32
C LYS A 626 62.31 -23.32 2.93
N SER A 627 63.03 -22.48 2.18
CA SER A 627 63.28 -22.56 0.73
C SER A 627 62.97 -23.91 0.10
N GLU A 628 61.92 -23.99 -0.70
CA GLU A 628 61.85 -24.85 -1.90
C GLU A 628 60.59 -24.48 -2.68
N PHE A 629 60.83 -23.98 -3.89
CA PHE A 629 59.83 -23.48 -4.83
C PHE A 629 59.45 -24.67 -5.74
N ASP A 630 58.16 -24.98 -5.87
CA ASP A 630 57.66 -25.99 -6.82
C ASP A 630 57.74 -25.42 -8.26
N PRO A 631 58.54 -26.01 -9.16
CA PRO A 631 58.74 -25.52 -10.52
C PRO A 631 57.61 -25.92 -11.49
N THR A 632 56.55 -26.59 -11.04
CA THR A 632 55.43 -27.02 -11.91
C THR A 632 54.18 -26.15 -11.82
N ASN A 633 54.20 -25.09 -11.01
CA ASN A 633 53.06 -24.19 -10.87
C ASN A 633 52.98 -23.25 -12.09
N ILE A 634 51.93 -23.42 -12.91
CA ILE A 634 51.69 -22.70 -14.18
C ILE A 634 51.34 -21.21 -13.93
N TYR A 635 51.20 -20.79 -12.67
CA TYR A 635 50.92 -19.40 -12.29
C TYR A 635 52.21 -18.64 -11.94
N PRO A 636 52.41 -17.42 -12.47
CA PRO A 636 53.56 -16.58 -12.12
C PRO A 636 53.61 -16.28 -10.61
N ARG A 637 54.81 -15.96 -10.10
CA ARG A 637 55.04 -15.58 -8.70
C ARG A 637 54.20 -14.33 -8.36
N ARG A 638 53.03 -14.51 -7.72
CA ARG A 638 52.11 -13.42 -7.36
C ARG A 638 52.71 -12.45 -6.34
N GLU A 639 52.50 -11.16 -6.58
CA GLU A 639 52.84 -10.11 -5.62
C GLU A 639 51.76 -9.91 -4.54
N TRP A 640 50.53 -10.37 -4.77
CA TRP A 640 49.40 -10.18 -3.85
C TRP A 640 49.01 -8.71 -3.62
N LEU A 641 49.34 -7.84 -4.59
CA LEU A 641 48.74 -6.52 -4.76
C LEU A 641 47.50 -6.67 -5.64
N ASP A 642 46.33 -6.34 -5.09
CA ASP A 642 45.05 -6.75 -5.64
C ASP A 642 43.98 -5.68 -5.38
N CYS A 643 43.00 -5.58 -6.28
CA CYS A 643 41.80 -4.78 -6.14
C CYS A 643 40.94 -5.19 -4.92
N ALA A 644 41.17 -6.37 -4.35
CA ALA A 644 40.66 -6.74 -3.04
C ALA A 644 40.91 -5.65 -1.97
N LEU A 645 41.99 -4.85 -2.08
CA LEU A 645 42.27 -3.75 -1.16
C LEU A 645 41.25 -2.60 -1.24
N PRO A 646 41.07 -1.89 -2.38
CA PRO A 646 40.04 -0.85 -2.46
C PRO A 646 38.62 -1.38 -2.19
N LEU A 647 38.32 -2.61 -2.60
CA LEU A 647 37.06 -3.27 -2.22
C LEU A 647 36.93 -3.43 -0.70
N SER A 648 38.01 -3.78 -0.01
CA SER A 648 38.03 -3.89 1.45
C SER A 648 37.79 -2.54 2.13
N ILE A 649 38.34 -1.44 1.58
CA ILE A 649 38.08 -0.09 2.10
C ILE A 649 36.58 0.19 2.02
N ILE A 650 35.97 0.02 0.84
CA ILE A 650 34.56 0.32 0.61
C ILE A 650 33.65 -0.52 1.50
N HIS A 651 33.83 -1.85 1.48
CA HIS A 651 32.89 -2.76 2.11
C HIS A 651 33.15 -2.96 3.61
N ALA A 652 34.40 -2.83 4.08
CA ALA A 652 34.80 -3.14 5.44
C ALA A 652 35.48 -2.01 6.23
N GLY A 653 35.89 -0.93 5.56
CA GLY A 653 36.58 0.21 6.17
C GLY A 653 35.77 0.96 7.23
N SER A 654 36.48 1.67 8.11
CA SER A 654 35.88 2.56 9.12
C SER A 654 35.59 3.93 8.53
N HIS A 655 34.37 4.13 8.04
CA HIS A 655 33.95 5.35 7.33
C HIS A 655 33.49 6.51 8.25
N THR A 656 33.86 6.46 9.54
CA THR A 656 33.60 7.51 10.53
C THR A 656 34.79 7.63 11.49
N PHE A 657 35.22 8.86 11.75
CA PHE A 657 36.22 9.13 12.78
C PHE A 657 35.63 8.84 14.17
N GLN A 658 36.24 7.93 14.93
CA GLN A 658 35.84 7.63 16.31
C GLN A 658 36.86 8.23 17.29
N PRO A 659 36.53 9.34 17.99
CA PRO A 659 37.47 10.02 18.88
C PRO A 659 37.75 9.24 20.18
N SER A 660 36.90 8.29 20.54
CA SER A 660 37.00 7.55 21.81
C SER A 660 36.37 6.17 21.73
N HIS A 661 37.20 5.12 21.84
CA HIS A 661 36.98 3.88 22.61
C HIS A 661 38.03 2.83 22.20
N ASN A 662 38.85 2.39 23.16
CA ASN A 662 39.70 1.18 23.34
C ASN A 662 40.07 0.19 22.19
N PHE A 663 39.75 0.45 20.93
CA PHE A 663 39.94 -0.48 19.82
C PHE A 663 40.17 0.29 18.50
N SER A 664 41.41 0.72 18.27
CA SER A 664 41.81 1.31 16.99
C SER A 664 41.76 0.24 15.90
N PHE A 665 41.00 0.47 14.83
CA PHE A 665 40.95 -0.40 13.67
C PHE A 665 41.81 0.20 12.54
N PRO A 666 42.97 -0.39 12.22
CA PRO A 666 43.99 0.22 11.35
C PRO A 666 43.70 0.04 9.85
N PHE A 667 42.42 0.08 9.45
CA PHE A 667 42.01 -0.14 8.06
C PHE A 667 40.95 0.90 7.65
N SER A 668 41.41 2.14 7.47
CA SER A 668 40.61 3.26 6.92
C SER A 668 41.30 3.82 5.67
N ALA A 669 40.59 4.63 4.89
CA ALA A 669 41.10 5.14 3.62
C ALA A 669 42.31 6.10 3.79
N ILE A 670 42.48 6.68 4.98
CA ILE A 670 43.58 7.59 5.32
C ILE A 670 44.73 6.94 6.10
N ASP A 671 44.61 5.65 6.44
CA ASP A 671 45.70 4.94 7.09
C ASP A 671 46.94 4.91 6.16
N PRO A 672 48.14 5.30 6.64
CA PRO A 672 49.33 5.38 5.79
C PRO A 672 49.71 4.08 5.09
N ASN A 673 49.50 2.94 5.73
CA ASN A 673 49.82 1.63 5.18
C ASN A 673 48.79 1.22 4.12
N VAL A 674 47.51 1.58 4.30
CA VAL A 674 46.45 1.38 3.30
C VAL A 674 46.67 2.29 2.09
N LEU A 675 46.88 3.59 2.30
CA LEU A 675 47.06 4.57 1.24
C LEU A 675 48.32 4.29 0.40
N SER A 676 49.42 3.88 1.04
CA SER A 676 50.64 3.47 0.33
C SER A 676 50.48 2.16 -0.45
N THR A 677 49.78 1.16 0.10
CA THR A 677 49.43 -0.07 -0.63
C THR A 677 48.58 0.26 -1.86
N MET A 678 47.59 1.16 -1.72
CA MET A 678 46.75 1.59 -2.84
C MET A 678 47.56 2.30 -3.92
N HIS A 679 48.53 3.13 -3.55
CA HIS A 679 49.47 3.75 -4.49
C HIS A 679 50.30 2.70 -5.25
N LEU A 680 50.87 1.72 -4.54
CA LEU A 680 51.63 0.63 -5.16
C LEU A 680 50.77 -0.23 -6.10
N TYR A 681 49.52 -0.51 -5.71
CA TYR A 681 48.55 -1.20 -6.55
C TYR A 681 48.29 -0.44 -7.85
N ILE A 682 48.06 0.88 -7.82
CA ILE A 682 47.91 1.71 -9.04
C ILE A 682 49.15 1.58 -9.92
N LYS A 683 50.33 1.80 -9.33
CA LYS A 683 51.61 1.79 -10.06
C LYS A 683 51.96 0.42 -10.63
N SER A 684 51.37 -0.67 -10.13
CA SER A 684 51.59 -2.01 -10.67
C SER A 684 51.04 -2.22 -12.10
N PHE A 685 50.16 -1.32 -12.57
CA PHE A 685 49.59 -1.33 -13.92
C PHE A 685 50.33 -0.44 -14.93
N ASP A 686 51.46 0.18 -14.52
CA ASP A 686 52.27 1.02 -15.39
C ASP A 686 52.78 0.24 -16.61
N GLY A 687 52.46 0.72 -17.81
CA GLY A 687 52.78 0.06 -19.08
C GLY A 687 52.07 -1.28 -19.33
N LEU A 688 51.07 -1.65 -18.52
CA LEU A 688 50.41 -2.95 -18.66
C LEU A 688 49.26 -2.96 -19.69
N TYR A 689 48.43 -1.92 -19.72
CA TYR A 689 47.25 -1.85 -20.60
C TYR A 689 47.40 -0.73 -21.64
N GLY A 690 47.24 -1.05 -22.92
CA GLY A 690 47.40 -0.07 -24.01
C GLY A 690 46.45 1.13 -23.90
N ILE A 691 45.27 0.97 -23.28
CA ILE A 691 44.31 2.05 -23.02
C ILE A 691 44.86 3.15 -22.07
N ASN A 692 45.91 2.82 -21.31
CA ASN A 692 46.60 3.74 -20.41
C ASN A 692 47.84 4.39 -21.06
N ASP A 693 48.23 3.98 -22.27
CA ASP A 693 49.44 4.48 -22.93
C ASP A 693 49.42 6.00 -23.11
N GLY A 694 50.56 6.63 -22.83
CA GLY A 694 50.74 8.08 -22.93
C GLY A 694 50.07 8.91 -21.83
N LYS A 695 49.51 8.28 -20.79
CA LYS A 695 48.88 8.96 -19.64
C LYS A 695 49.69 8.74 -18.36
N SER A 696 49.70 9.74 -17.47
CA SER A 696 50.08 9.51 -16.08
C SER A 696 48.94 8.81 -15.35
N TRP A 697 49.24 8.08 -14.27
CA TRP A 697 48.20 7.53 -13.41
C TRP A 697 47.31 8.63 -12.79
N LEU A 698 47.87 9.84 -12.67
CA LEU A 698 47.18 11.05 -12.23
C LEU A 698 46.12 11.56 -13.23
N ASP A 699 46.14 11.06 -14.47
CA ASP A 699 45.10 11.34 -15.49
C ASP A 699 43.94 10.33 -15.41
N GLY A 700 44.02 9.37 -14.49
CA GLY A 700 43.09 8.25 -14.38
C GLY A 700 43.48 7.10 -15.30
N TRP A 701 43.79 5.95 -14.71
CA TRP A 701 44.05 4.71 -15.44
C TRP A 701 42.87 3.75 -15.32
N ALA A 702 42.63 2.97 -16.37
CA ALA A 702 41.80 1.77 -16.27
C ALA A 702 42.60 0.70 -15.51
N LEU A 703 42.02 0.10 -14.47
CA LEU A 703 42.69 -0.86 -13.59
C LEU A 703 41.99 -2.23 -13.63
N GLY A 704 42.76 -3.30 -13.44
CA GLY A 704 42.26 -4.70 -13.39
C GLY A 704 42.35 -5.30 -11.98
N ARG A 705 42.13 -6.61 -11.84
CA ARG A 705 42.12 -7.28 -10.52
C ARG A 705 43.49 -7.25 -9.86
N TYR A 706 44.53 -7.65 -10.58
CA TYR A 706 45.94 -7.62 -10.17
C TYR A 706 46.81 -7.72 -11.45
N LYS A 707 48.10 -7.37 -11.38
CA LYS A 707 48.93 -7.24 -12.60
C LYS A 707 49.21 -8.56 -13.32
N GLU A 708 49.27 -9.66 -12.58
CA GLU A 708 49.53 -11.00 -13.12
C GLU A 708 48.26 -11.70 -13.64
N ASP A 709 47.14 -10.97 -13.72
CA ASP A 709 45.86 -11.51 -14.15
C ASP A 709 45.92 -11.99 -15.61
N VAL A 710 45.42 -13.21 -15.83
CA VAL A 710 45.34 -13.85 -17.15
C VAL A 710 43.90 -14.04 -17.62
N TYR A 711 42.89 -13.75 -16.81
CA TYR A 711 41.49 -13.94 -17.19
C TYR A 711 41.03 -12.84 -18.16
N ASP A 712 40.64 -13.25 -19.36
CA ASP A 712 40.27 -12.35 -20.46
C ASP A 712 38.74 -12.17 -20.64
N GLY A 713 37.96 -12.67 -19.68
CA GLY A 713 36.50 -12.65 -19.71
C GLY A 713 35.85 -13.90 -20.32
N LYS A 714 36.63 -14.81 -20.92
CA LYS A 714 36.13 -16.10 -21.44
C LYS A 714 37.02 -17.29 -21.11
N GLY A 715 38.33 -17.06 -21.04
CA GLY A 715 39.36 -18.05 -20.75
C GLY A 715 40.57 -17.40 -20.10
N HIS A 716 41.76 -17.97 -20.36
CA HIS A 716 43.02 -17.51 -19.76
C HIS A 716 44.02 -17.14 -20.86
N SER A 717 44.24 -15.84 -21.05
CA SER A 717 45.28 -15.28 -21.90
C SER A 717 45.94 -14.08 -21.21
N GLN A 718 45.39 -12.89 -21.40
CA GLN A 718 45.88 -11.64 -20.85
C GLN A 718 44.73 -10.93 -20.13
N GLY A 719 44.95 -10.54 -18.88
CA GLY A 719 43.97 -9.79 -18.09
C GLY A 719 43.62 -8.44 -18.73
N ASN A 720 42.39 -8.02 -18.49
CA ASN A 720 41.84 -6.73 -18.93
C ASN A 720 41.56 -5.83 -17.72
N PRO A 721 41.46 -4.50 -17.91
CA PRO A 721 40.84 -3.62 -16.93
C PRO A 721 39.39 -3.99 -16.62
N TRP A 722 38.94 -3.69 -15.41
CA TRP A 722 37.59 -3.93 -14.91
C TRP A 722 36.94 -2.62 -14.46
N PHE A 723 35.65 -2.48 -14.74
CA PHE A 723 34.86 -1.33 -14.25
C PHE A 723 34.88 -1.26 -12.73
N ILE A 724 34.57 -2.38 -12.06
CA ILE A 724 34.56 -2.44 -10.59
C ILE A 724 35.91 -2.06 -10.00
N CYS A 725 37.03 -2.45 -10.62
CA CYS A 725 38.35 -2.15 -10.08
C CYS A 725 38.69 -0.65 -10.19
N THR A 726 38.36 -0.06 -11.33
CA THR A 726 38.59 1.36 -11.62
C THR A 726 37.69 2.24 -10.73
N PHE A 727 36.39 1.92 -10.64
CA PHE A 727 35.47 2.67 -9.79
C PHE A 727 35.73 2.47 -8.29
N SER A 728 36.15 1.28 -7.86
CA SER A 728 36.46 1.05 -6.44
C SER A 728 37.67 1.87 -5.98
N LEU A 729 38.64 2.08 -6.85
CA LEU A 729 39.74 2.99 -6.53
C LEU A 729 39.24 4.44 -6.40
N ALA A 730 38.47 4.93 -7.38
CA ALA A 730 37.90 6.28 -7.32
C ALA A 730 37.08 6.48 -6.03
N HIS A 731 36.28 5.48 -5.67
CA HIS A 731 35.48 5.49 -4.45
C HIS A 731 36.39 5.55 -3.21
N SER A 732 37.43 4.73 -3.15
CA SER A 732 38.39 4.73 -2.03
C SER A 732 39.11 6.08 -1.87
N LEU A 733 39.45 6.76 -2.97
CA LEU A 733 40.04 8.10 -2.93
C LEU A 733 39.04 9.18 -2.47
N TYR A 734 37.77 9.08 -2.88
CA TYR A 734 36.72 9.96 -2.34
C TYR A 734 36.45 9.73 -0.85
N LEU A 735 36.54 8.48 -0.38
CA LEU A 735 36.48 8.17 1.06
C LEU A 735 37.69 8.74 1.81
N ALA A 736 38.90 8.62 1.26
CA ALA A 736 40.08 9.27 1.84
C ALA A 736 39.90 10.79 1.92
N TYR A 737 39.39 11.42 0.85
CA TYR A 737 39.05 12.84 0.85
C TYR A 737 38.01 13.17 1.95
N LYS A 738 36.96 12.36 2.09
CA LYS A 738 35.95 12.55 3.15
C LYS A 738 36.57 12.50 4.53
N GLU A 739 37.33 11.44 4.82
CA GLU A 739 37.95 11.20 6.12
C GLU A 739 38.99 12.28 6.45
N PHE A 740 39.85 12.70 5.51
CA PHE A 740 40.79 13.80 5.74
C PHE A 740 40.06 15.13 6.02
N ARG A 741 38.90 15.37 5.39
CA ARG A 741 38.06 16.54 5.65
C ARG A 741 37.45 16.51 7.05
N GLU A 742 36.99 15.35 7.50
CA GLU A 742 36.43 15.13 8.84
C GLU A 742 37.49 15.27 9.95
N VAL A 743 38.67 14.69 9.75
CA VAL A 743 39.82 14.82 10.67
C VAL A 743 40.35 16.25 10.70
N GLY A 744 40.28 16.96 9.57
CA GLY A 744 40.78 18.32 9.44
C GLY A 744 42.32 18.41 9.43
N ALA A 745 43.02 17.32 9.12
CA ALA A 745 44.47 17.31 8.98
C ALA A 745 44.93 16.18 8.04
N ILE A 746 46.01 16.42 7.30
CA ILE A 746 46.76 15.41 6.54
C ILE A 746 48.14 15.26 7.19
N VAL A 747 48.47 14.05 7.64
CA VAL A 747 49.81 13.72 8.15
C VAL A 747 50.57 13.00 7.04
N ILE A 748 51.69 13.58 6.60
CA ILE A 748 52.55 13.00 5.57
C ILE A 748 53.49 12.00 6.23
N ALA A 749 53.07 10.74 6.27
CA ALA A 749 53.92 9.64 6.74
C ALA A 749 54.99 9.30 5.69
N ASN A 750 56.10 8.66 6.10
CA ASN A 750 57.14 8.22 5.17
C ASN A 750 56.58 7.32 4.06
N GLN A 751 55.61 6.47 4.39
CA GLN A 751 54.97 5.54 3.46
C GLN A 751 54.13 6.25 2.40
N THR A 752 53.59 7.42 2.71
CA THR A 752 52.67 8.17 1.82
C THR A 752 53.33 9.38 1.16
N LEU A 753 54.63 9.60 1.39
CA LEU A 753 55.37 10.72 0.82
C LEU A 753 55.26 10.77 -0.71
N SER A 754 55.59 9.67 -1.39
CA SER A 754 55.54 9.59 -2.85
C SER A 754 54.11 9.74 -3.40
N PHE A 755 53.11 9.24 -2.67
CA PHE A 755 51.71 9.43 -3.04
C PHE A 755 51.34 10.92 -3.04
N TRP A 756 51.71 11.64 -1.99
CA TRP A 756 51.40 13.06 -1.88
C TRP A 756 52.22 13.92 -2.82
N GLU A 757 53.49 13.59 -3.08
CA GLU A 757 54.32 14.24 -4.12
C GLU A 757 53.65 14.13 -5.50
N ASP A 758 53.20 12.94 -5.87
CA ASP A 758 52.49 12.71 -7.13
C ASP A 758 51.15 13.45 -7.16
N VAL A 759 50.30 13.28 -6.15
CA VAL A 759 48.95 13.88 -6.14
C VAL A 759 49.01 15.39 -6.24
N VAL A 760 49.89 16.07 -5.50
CA VAL A 760 49.95 17.54 -5.55
C VAL A 760 50.64 18.08 -6.80
N SER A 761 51.33 17.23 -7.56
CA SER A 761 52.02 17.65 -8.80
C SER A 761 51.05 18.15 -9.89
N ILE A 762 49.77 17.76 -9.84
CA ILE A 762 48.75 18.25 -10.77
C ILE A 762 48.31 19.69 -10.48
N SER A 763 48.71 20.25 -9.33
CA SER A 763 48.47 21.65 -9.02
C SER A 763 49.29 22.56 -9.93
N SER A 764 48.72 23.68 -10.36
CA SER A 764 49.49 24.73 -11.03
C SER A 764 50.56 25.36 -10.13
N THR A 765 50.44 25.18 -8.80
CA THR A 765 51.40 25.70 -7.82
C THR A 765 51.60 24.70 -6.67
N PRO A 766 52.28 23.56 -6.92
CA PRO A 766 52.39 22.46 -5.97
C PRO A 766 53.02 22.88 -4.63
N PRO A 767 52.40 22.54 -3.48
CA PRO A 767 53.05 22.69 -2.18
C PRO A 767 54.28 21.78 -2.08
N LYS A 768 55.29 22.20 -1.31
CA LYS A 768 56.37 21.30 -0.91
C LYS A 768 55.80 20.23 0.03
N VAL A 769 56.16 18.97 -0.24
CA VAL A 769 55.77 17.81 0.56
C VAL A 769 57.01 17.30 1.29
N GLY A 770 56.94 17.21 2.62
CA GLY A 770 58.01 16.66 3.45
C GLY A 770 57.50 15.51 4.32
N ALA A 771 58.34 14.49 4.51
CA ALA A 771 58.08 13.44 5.50
C ALA A 771 57.93 14.05 6.91
N GLY A 772 56.86 13.68 7.60
CA GLY A 772 56.50 14.21 8.93
C GLY A 772 55.72 15.53 8.89
N ASP A 773 55.47 16.09 7.71
CA ASP A 773 54.62 17.27 7.58
C ASP A 773 53.20 16.99 8.10
N VAL A 774 52.64 17.98 8.78
CA VAL A 774 51.21 18.01 9.14
C VAL A 774 50.58 19.21 8.45
N TRP A 775 49.67 18.95 7.53
CA TRP A 775 48.89 19.98 6.85
C TRP A 775 47.55 20.09 7.57
N ILE A 776 47.30 21.21 8.23
CA ILE A 776 46.12 21.40 9.08
C ILE A 776 45.02 22.14 8.31
N GLY A 777 43.77 21.77 8.52
CA GLY A 777 42.59 22.42 7.94
C GLY A 777 42.49 23.92 8.24
N GLY A 778 41.61 24.62 7.51
CA GLY A 778 41.42 26.06 7.64
C GLY A 778 42.29 26.87 6.65
N ARG A 779 43.29 27.61 7.15
CA ARG A 779 44.08 28.56 6.32
C ARG A 779 45.32 27.93 5.67
N ASP A 780 45.74 26.72 6.03
CA ASP A 780 46.91 26.08 5.41
C ASP A 780 46.63 25.84 3.93
N ARG A 781 47.46 26.45 3.08
CA ARG A 781 47.36 26.28 1.62
C ARG A 781 47.67 24.86 1.20
N ARG A 782 48.58 24.16 1.90
CA ARG A 782 48.98 22.78 1.57
C ARG A 782 47.82 21.82 1.74
N PHE A 783 47.06 21.95 2.84
CA PHE A 783 45.85 21.16 3.07
C PHE A 783 44.80 21.42 1.98
N ARG A 784 44.48 22.70 1.70
CA ARG A 784 43.47 23.06 0.68
C ARG A 784 43.85 22.55 -0.71
N GLU A 785 45.11 22.73 -1.11
CA GLU A 785 45.58 22.28 -2.42
C GLU A 785 45.68 20.75 -2.50
N GLY A 786 46.18 20.09 -1.45
CA GLY A 786 46.24 18.62 -1.37
C GLY A 786 44.86 17.98 -1.47
N MET A 787 43.86 18.53 -0.76
CA MET A 787 42.48 18.06 -0.82
C MET A 787 41.85 18.28 -2.20
N LYS A 788 42.10 19.44 -2.82
CA LYS A 788 41.64 19.74 -4.19
C LYS A 788 42.25 18.75 -5.19
N CYS A 789 43.55 18.51 -5.13
CA CYS A 789 44.24 17.56 -5.99
C CYS A 789 43.74 16.13 -5.78
N LEU A 790 43.56 15.68 -4.54
CA LEU A 790 43.03 14.36 -4.24
C LEU A 790 41.62 14.15 -4.83
N LYS A 791 40.73 15.14 -4.66
CA LYS A 791 39.37 15.11 -5.23
C LYS A 791 39.38 15.05 -6.76
N GLU A 792 40.28 15.81 -7.38
CA GLU A 792 40.48 15.85 -8.83
C GLU A 792 40.98 14.50 -9.37
N VAL A 793 42.00 13.90 -8.75
CA VAL A 793 42.51 12.56 -9.13
C VAL A 793 41.41 11.50 -9.00
N ALA A 794 40.63 11.53 -7.91
CA ALA A 794 39.50 10.61 -7.72
C ALA A 794 38.47 10.74 -8.86
N GLY A 795 38.16 11.97 -9.27
CA GLY A 795 37.27 12.26 -10.39
C GLY A 795 37.79 11.71 -11.73
N ARG A 796 39.09 11.82 -11.98
CA ARG A 796 39.71 11.31 -13.21
C ARG A 796 39.61 9.80 -13.34
N PHE A 797 39.79 9.04 -12.25
CA PHE A 797 39.54 7.59 -12.26
C PHE A 797 38.06 7.25 -12.54
N MET A 798 37.12 8.02 -11.98
CA MET A 798 35.69 7.88 -12.30
C MET A 798 35.40 8.13 -13.79
N GLU A 799 36.04 9.14 -14.38
CA GLU A 799 35.86 9.51 -15.78
C GLU A 799 36.31 8.43 -16.77
N VAL A 800 37.34 7.65 -16.43
CA VAL A 800 37.79 6.52 -17.26
C VAL A 800 36.64 5.55 -17.55
N GLY A 801 35.98 5.06 -16.50
CA GLY A 801 34.85 4.13 -16.66
C GLY A 801 33.62 4.81 -17.27
N LEU A 802 33.31 6.04 -16.88
CA LEU A 802 32.18 6.77 -17.46
C LEU A 802 32.32 7.02 -18.95
N LYS A 803 33.52 7.31 -19.43
CA LYS A 803 33.79 7.52 -20.86
C LYS A 803 33.49 6.24 -21.64
N VAL A 804 34.02 5.11 -21.20
CA VAL A 804 33.79 3.81 -21.84
C VAL A 804 32.30 3.44 -21.80
N ALA A 805 31.61 3.67 -20.67
CA ALA A 805 30.18 3.42 -20.56
C ALA A 805 29.36 4.32 -21.50
N LYS A 806 29.68 5.61 -21.58
CA LYS A 806 28.99 6.59 -22.43
C LYS A 806 29.10 6.25 -23.91
N GLU A 807 30.28 5.84 -24.36
CA GLU A 807 30.53 5.40 -25.75
C GLU A 807 29.71 4.15 -26.12
N ASN A 808 29.19 3.43 -25.12
CA ASN A 808 28.41 2.21 -25.27
C ASN A 808 26.97 2.34 -24.76
N GLY A 809 26.40 3.56 -24.81
CA GLY A 809 24.99 3.80 -24.48
C GLY A 809 24.66 3.60 -22.99
N GLY A 810 25.63 3.79 -22.10
CA GLY A 810 25.48 3.63 -20.65
C GLY A 810 25.60 2.18 -20.16
N ARG A 811 25.94 1.23 -21.04
CA ARG A 811 26.13 -0.17 -20.66
C ARG A 811 27.51 -0.41 -20.05
N MET A 812 27.64 -1.39 -19.17
CA MET A 812 28.91 -1.76 -18.56
C MET A 812 29.00 -3.28 -18.41
N SER A 813 29.95 -3.89 -19.10
CA SER A 813 30.24 -5.33 -18.95
C SER A 813 31.18 -5.56 -17.77
N GLU A 814 31.60 -6.81 -17.57
CA GLU A 814 32.60 -7.21 -16.57
C GLU A 814 33.94 -6.48 -16.77
N GLN A 815 34.44 -6.45 -18.02
CA GLN A 815 35.75 -5.95 -18.37
C GLN A 815 35.74 -4.91 -19.50
N ILE A 816 36.76 -4.06 -19.51
CA ILE A 816 37.11 -3.10 -20.55
C ILE A 816 38.31 -3.67 -21.31
N GLY A 817 38.21 -3.85 -22.62
CA GLY A 817 39.30 -4.39 -23.43
C GLY A 817 40.58 -3.56 -23.27
N ARG A 818 41.69 -4.23 -22.93
CA ARG A 818 42.95 -3.59 -22.52
C ARG A 818 43.56 -2.63 -23.54
N ASP A 819 43.31 -2.82 -24.84
CA ASP A 819 43.87 -2.01 -25.92
C ASP A 819 42.81 -1.27 -26.75
N ASP A 820 41.60 -1.84 -26.86
CA ASP A 820 40.53 -1.37 -27.76
C ASP A 820 39.35 -0.73 -27.03
N GLY A 821 39.30 -0.81 -25.70
CA GLY A 821 38.18 -0.34 -24.86
C GLY A 821 36.88 -1.13 -25.06
N GLN A 822 36.87 -2.20 -25.85
CA GLN A 822 35.69 -2.98 -26.18
C GLN A 822 35.28 -3.87 -25.00
N PHE A 823 33.99 -4.08 -24.79
CA PHE A 823 33.52 -4.94 -23.70
C PHE A 823 34.00 -6.39 -23.83
N LYS A 824 34.57 -6.91 -22.74
CA LYS A 824 34.92 -8.33 -22.56
C LYS A 824 34.17 -8.89 -21.34
N GLY A 825 34.13 -10.21 -21.23
CA GLY A 825 33.48 -10.88 -20.10
C GLY A 825 31.95 -10.88 -20.15
N ALA A 826 31.34 -11.05 -18.97
CA ALA A 826 29.91 -11.04 -18.78
C ALA A 826 29.30 -9.69 -19.20
N ARG A 827 28.23 -9.74 -20.01
CA ARG A 827 27.51 -8.54 -20.46
C ARG A 827 26.66 -7.97 -19.33
N ASP A 828 26.61 -6.64 -19.25
CA ASP A 828 25.80 -5.89 -18.29
C ASP A 828 25.97 -6.40 -16.84
N LEU A 829 27.22 -6.62 -16.42
CA LEU A 829 27.50 -7.19 -15.11
C LEU A 829 27.06 -6.22 -14.01
N THR A 830 26.14 -6.65 -13.16
CA THR A 830 25.52 -5.82 -12.11
C THR A 830 26.55 -5.13 -11.21
N TRP A 831 27.69 -5.78 -10.94
CA TRP A 831 28.79 -5.23 -10.13
C TRP A 831 29.39 -3.95 -10.71
N SER A 832 29.46 -3.83 -12.04
CA SER A 832 29.93 -2.63 -12.72
C SER A 832 28.98 -1.46 -12.52
N TYR A 833 27.67 -1.71 -12.50
CA TYR A 833 26.66 -0.68 -12.21
C TYR A 833 26.63 -0.32 -10.73
N ALA A 834 26.65 -1.31 -9.83
CA ALA A 834 26.62 -1.08 -8.39
C ALA A 834 27.83 -0.25 -7.93
N SER A 835 29.04 -0.58 -8.41
CA SER A 835 30.25 0.18 -8.08
C SER A 835 30.22 1.63 -8.56
N LEU A 836 29.61 1.91 -9.73
CA LEU A 836 29.39 3.29 -10.18
C LEU A 836 28.35 4.02 -9.32
N LEU A 837 27.24 3.37 -8.97
CA LEU A 837 26.17 3.98 -8.16
C LEU A 837 26.68 4.32 -6.75
N ASP A 838 27.44 3.42 -6.13
CA ASP A 838 28.07 3.66 -4.83
C ASP A 838 29.08 4.82 -4.90
N LEU A 839 29.87 4.89 -5.98
CA LEU A 839 30.79 5.99 -6.24
C LEU A 839 30.07 7.33 -6.44
N ILE A 840 28.97 7.36 -7.19
CA ILE A 840 28.16 8.56 -7.36
C ILE A 840 27.61 9.01 -6.00
N ARG A 841 27.09 8.07 -5.20
CA ARG A 841 26.54 8.37 -3.87
C ARG A 841 27.58 9.03 -2.96
N VAL A 842 28.77 8.44 -2.84
CA VAL A 842 29.82 9.03 -1.98
C VAL A 842 30.26 10.39 -2.48
N ARG A 843 30.31 10.60 -3.80
CA ARG A 843 30.68 11.89 -4.39
C ARG A 843 29.62 12.95 -4.13
N SER A 844 28.34 12.60 -4.29
CA SER A 844 27.22 13.51 -4.05
C SER A 844 27.12 13.95 -2.59
N ASP A 845 27.51 13.11 -1.62
CA ASP A 845 27.60 13.51 -0.20
C ASP A 845 28.73 14.53 0.09
N LEU A 846 29.63 14.76 -0.88
CA LEU A 846 30.80 15.63 -0.74
C LEU A 846 30.67 16.98 -1.44
N ASP A 847 29.79 17.07 -2.44
CA ASP A 847 29.42 18.26 -3.20
C ASP A 847 28.29 19.02 -2.49
#